data_AF-A0A414WS56-F1
#
_entry.id   AF-A0A414WS56-F1
#
_cell.length_a   1.000
_cell.length_b   1.000
_cell.length_c   1.000
_cell.angle_alpha   90.00
_cell.angle_beta   90.00
_cell.angle_gamma   90.00
#
_symmetry.space_group_name_H-M   'P 1'
#
loop_
_entity.id
_entity.type
_entity.pdbx_description
1 polymer ?
#
loop_
_entity_poly.entity_id
_entity_poly.type
_entity_poly.pdbx_seq_one_letter_code
_entity_poly.pdbx_strand_id
1 'polypeptide(L)'
;MIEPQAIYHPLYTDNEKFIILITGGRGCETPTQEVIMSDLTVKQIKDIKVGDFVMGDDGCPRKVIGTMRGQSEMFRVQQTSAEDYFVNDAHIISLRKSGDSIRDGRYTAYPEFLDMRITDFVNQSKRFRDRFRGYKSNSIPYIEKYVNIEPYLLGVWLGDGTSMFPQVTTADFEIKDYLREYADRNNMRLAINGIRGNAITYRLAKNGGLTNPLMDTLREYNLISNKHIPQDYISNSENVRLDLLAGLIDTDGCMLRNGYEIIQKNEKLAKQIKYVADTLGFRTSINKKLARCNGKDCGFVYRVFINGDVWRIPCKISRKKINKDEVRKNKDWHLSQLSIESVGMGDWCGICLDGNQRYLHSDGTVTHNSGKSFNASTFIERLTFEMTEAEKIVHQVLYTRYTMVSAGMSIIPEMMEKIELDGTTKYFKTTKTDIVNKMTNSRIMFRGIKTSSGNQTAKLKSIQGITTFVCDEAEEWTNEEEFDKIMLSIRKKGIQNRIIIIMNPCDSNHFIYKKYIENTHKLVEIDGVQVQVSTHPNVLHIHTTYFDNLENLSPEFLREVQEMKEKNPEKYAHVVIGRWADVAEGAVFKKWGIIDEFPQECKKVGLGLDFGFTNDPTAAIRCGVIDNRLYLDEVDYRTGLLSSDIVKSIRPWGLKTIADSADPRTIQEIHNGGVRIYAVSKYPGSVVAGIDKMKEYEIYITKRSYNLQREYRKYVWAKDKDGNYINEPEDHDNHGIDAARYWVLGELLGKIIKSQKVSKEELGIW
;
A
#
# COMPACT_ATOMS: atom_id res chain seq x y z
N MET A 1 -12.02 23.17 -14.22
CA MET A 1 -13.15 22.66 -13.41
C MET A 1 -13.21 21.16 -13.65
N ILE A 2 -13.15 20.40 -12.57
CA ILE A 2 -13.13 18.93 -12.55
C ILE A 2 -14.48 18.40 -13.04
N GLU A 3 -14.50 17.42 -13.93
CA GLU A 3 -15.75 16.74 -14.29
C GLU A 3 -15.93 15.50 -13.38
N PRO A 4 -17.01 15.41 -12.59
CA PRO A 4 -17.27 14.24 -11.75
C PRO A 4 -17.62 13.02 -12.61
N GLN A 5 -17.04 11.87 -12.27
CA GLN A 5 -17.39 10.60 -12.94
C GLN A 5 -18.86 10.26 -12.70
N ALA A 6 -19.49 9.59 -13.68
CA ALA A 6 -20.93 9.31 -13.68
C ALA A 6 -21.41 8.55 -12.44
N ILE A 7 -20.60 7.62 -11.92
CA ILE A 7 -20.93 6.86 -10.71
C ILE A 7 -21.11 7.76 -9.47
N TYR A 8 -20.48 8.94 -9.46
CA TYR A 8 -20.59 9.92 -8.37
C TYR A 8 -21.64 10.99 -8.63
N HIS A 9 -22.31 11.02 -9.79
CA HIS A 9 -23.43 11.94 -10.05
C HIS A 9 -24.54 11.89 -9.00
N PRO A 10 -24.89 10.72 -8.43
CA PRO A 10 -25.85 10.65 -7.32
C PRO A 10 -25.46 11.49 -6.11
N LEU A 11 -24.18 11.80 -5.88
CA LEU A 11 -23.78 12.75 -4.82
C LEU A 11 -24.43 14.12 -5.01
N TYR A 12 -24.57 14.55 -6.26
CA TYR A 12 -25.04 15.89 -6.63
C TYR A 12 -26.55 15.96 -6.85
N THR A 13 -27.21 14.82 -7.11
CA THR A 13 -28.64 14.78 -7.46
C THR A 13 -29.52 14.18 -6.37
N ASP A 14 -28.99 13.31 -5.51
CA ASP A 14 -29.77 12.71 -4.42
C ASP A 14 -29.93 13.69 -3.26
N ASN A 15 -31.16 14.16 -3.07
CA ASN A 15 -31.51 15.09 -2.01
C ASN A 15 -32.34 14.48 -0.86
N GLU A 16 -32.41 13.15 -0.80
CA GLU A 16 -33.30 12.44 0.14
C GLU A 16 -32.55 11.60 1.15
N LYS A 17 -31.44 10.98 0.75
CA LYS A 17 -30.74 9.99 1.58
C LYS A 17 -29.89 10.66 2.64
N PHE A 18 -29.97 10.10 3.85
CA PHE A 18 -29.24 10.60 5.02
C PHE A 18 -27.83 10.02 5.10
N ILE A 19 -27.63 8.76 4.71
CA ILE A 19 -26.33 8.09 4.64
C ILE A 19 -25.93 7.95 3.18
N ILE A 20 -24.69 8.29 2.86
CA ILE A 20 -24.04 8.06 1.58
C ILE A 20 -22.86 7.12 1.85
N LEU A 21 -22.88 5.91 1.31
CA LEU A 21 -21.83 4.92 1.48
C LEU A 21 -21.06 4.77 0.16
N ILE A 22 -19.75 5.04 0.18
CA ILE A 22 -18.85 4.97 -0.97
C ILE A 22 -17.81 3.86 -0.73
N THR A 23 -17.72 2.88 -1.64
CA THR A 23 -16.83 1.70 -1.48
C THR A 23 -16.00 1.34 -2.73
N GLY A 24 -14.76 0.81 -2.59
CA GLY A 24 -13.86 0.31 -3.69
C GLY A 24 -12.48 -0.26 -3.21
N GLY A 25 -11.40 -0.43 -4.02
CA GLY A 25 -10.07 -1.08 -3.68
C GLY A 25 -8.76 -0.20 -3.62
N ARG A 26 -7.56 -0.71 -3.21
CA ARG A 26 -6.34 0.06 -2.73
C ARG A 26 -4.94 -0.25 -3.37
N GLY A 27 -4.09 0.74 -3.75
CA GLY A 27 -2.73 0.54 -4.35
C GLY A 27 -1.49 1.01 -3.55
N CYS A 28 -0.34 0.30 -3.58
CA CYS A 28 0.91 0.50 -2.76
C CYS A 28 2.23 -0.16 -3.31
N GLU A 29 3.40 0.10 -2.68
CA GLU A 29 4.77 -0.33 -3.08
C GLU A 29 5.54 -1.18 -2.04
N THR A 30 6.64 -1.86 -2.39
CA THR A 30 7.48 -2.59 -1.40
C THR A 30 8.13 -1.67 -0.34
N PRO A 31 8.29 -2.09 0.93
CA PRO A 31 8.88 -1.28 2.00
C PRO A 31 10.28 -0.73 1.70
N THR A 32 11.06 -1.43 0.87
CA THR A 32 12.43 -1.04 0.53
C THR A 32 12.52 -0.07 -0.64
N GLN A 33 11.41 0.26 -1.30
CA GLN A 33 11.41 1.16 -2.44
C GLN A 33 11.96 2.53 -2.03
N GLU A 34 12.91 3.05 -2.79
CA GLU A 34 13.57 4.32 -2.49
C GLU A 34 12.88 5.47 -3.23
N VAL A 35 12.62 6.55 -2.51
CA VAL A 35 11.90 7.74 -2.97
C VAL A 35 12.78 8.97 -2.80
N ILE A 36 12.76 9.87 -3.78
CA ILE A 36 13.47 11.15 -3.72
C ILE A 36 12.69 12.10 -2.81
N MET A 37 13.35 12.62 -1.80
CA MET A 37 12.82 13.65 -0.91
C MET A 37 12.93 15.03 -1.56
N SER A 38 12.16 16.01 -1.11
CA SER A 38 12.14 17.36 -1.71
C SER A 38 13.48 18.09 -1.63
N ASP A 39 14.38 17.67 -0.74
CA ASP A 39 15.74 18.17 -0.61
C ASP A 39 16.76 17.36 -1.43
N LEU A 40 16.31 16.47 -2.32
CA LEU A 40 17.14 15.53 -3.10
C LEU A 40 17.92 14.50 -2.27
N THR A 41 17.58 14.32 -0.99
CA THR A 41 17.97 13.08 -0.27
C THR A 41 17.09 11.91 -0.70
N VAL A 42 17.49 10.69 -0.36
CA VAL A 42 16.74 9.47 -0.68
C VAL A 42 16.30 8.81 0.61
N LYS A 43 15.06 8.33 0.65
CA LYS A 43 14.51 7.59 1.79
C LYS A 43 13.76 6.36 1.30
N GLN A 44 13.83 5.27 2.06
CA GLN A 44 12.95 4.12 1.81
C GLN A 44 11.52 4.49 2.19
N ILE A 45 10.54 4.04 1.40
CA ILE A 45 9.12 4.39 1.58
C ILE A 45 8.60 4.00 2.96
N LYS A 46 9.11 2.91 3.56
CA LYS A 46 8.77 2.49 4.92
C LYS A 46 9.19 3.50 6.00
N ASP A 47 10.24 4.27 5.75
CA ASP A 47 10.82 5.21 6.70
C ASP A 47 10.23 6.62 6.54
N ILE A 48 9.50 6.87 5.46
CA ILE A 48 8.76 8.12 5.22
C ILE A 48 7.67 8.29 6.26
N LYS A 49 7.55 9.51 6.80
CA LYS A 49 6.59 9.87 7.84
C LYS A 49 5.67 10.98 7.36
N VAL A 50 4.46 11.03 7.92
CA VAL A 50 3.56 12.16 7.73
C VAL A 50 4.27 13.47 8.11
N GLY A 51 4.22 14.45 7.21
CA GLY A 51 4.93 15.73 7.34
C GLY A 51 6.27 15.79 6.61
N ASP A 52 6.83 14.65 6.17
CA ASP A 52 7.96 14.65 5.23
C ASP A 52 7.52 15.24 3.88
N PHE A 53 8.49 15.64 3.05
CA PHE A 53 8.23 16.13 1.71
C PHE A 53 8.98 15.28 0.70
N VAL A 54 8.27 14.66 -0.24
CA VAL A 54 8.84 13.92 -1.38
C VAL A 54 8.90 14.82 -2.61
N MET A 55 9.69 14.43 -3.61
CA MET A 55 9.81 15.17 -4.87
C MET A 55 8.68 14.77 -5.83
N GLY A 56 7.93 15.77 -6.32
CA GLY A 56 6.91 15.59 -7.35
C GLY A 56 7.48 15.44 -8.76
N ASP A 57 6.62 15.04 -9.71
CA ASP A 57 6.99 14.87 -11.12
C ASP A 57 7.35 16.18 -11.83
N ASP A 58 6.87 17.30 -11.31
CA ASP A 58 7.14 18.67 -11.75
C ASP A 58 8.35 19.32 -11.04
N GLY A 59 9.02 18.61 -10.13
CA GLY A 59 10.11 19.16 -9.32
C GLY A 59 9.65 20.01 -8.13
N CYS A 60 8.35 20.09 -7.85
CA CYS A 60 7.81 20.75 -6.68
C CYS A 60 7.68 19.76 -5.51
N PRO A 61 7.92 20.19 -4.25
CA PRO A 61 7.71 19.33 -3.08
C PRO A 61 6.26 18.85 -2.97
N ARG A 62 6.08 17.57 -2.61
CA ARG A 62 4.81 16.95 -2.23
C ARG A 62 4.86 16.58 -0.75
N LYS A 63 3.99 17.14 0.07
CA LYS A 63 3.90 16.80 1.49
C LYS A 63 3.27 15.43 1.65
N VAL A 64 3.87 14.59 2.49
CA VAL A 64 3.31 13.31 2.89
C VAL A 64 2.22 13.57 3.92
N ILE A 65 1.00 13.24 3.54
CA ILE A 65 -0.20 13.47 4.33
C ILE A 65 -0.72 12.20 5.03
N GLY A 66 -0.33 11.02 4.53
CA GLY A 66 -0.66 9.73 5.14
C GLY A 66 0.37 8.66 4.79
N THR A 67 0.45 7.62 5.62
CA THR A 67 1.32 6.44 5.40
C THR A 67 0.53 5.17 5.72
N MET A 68 0.67 4.14 4.89
CA MET A 68 -0.08 2.88 5.00
C MET A 68 0.88 1.69 4.87
N ARG A 69 0.51 0.53 5.41
CA ARG A 69 1.27 -0.72 5.29
C ARG A 69 0.33 -1.92 5.21
N GLY A 70 0.78 -3.01 4.60
CA GLY A 70 0.01 -4.26 4.53
C GLY A 70 0.75 -5.38 3.81
N GLN A 71 0.05 -6.46 3.50
CA GLN A 71 0.54 -7.57 2.68
C GLN A 71 -0.43 -7.87 1.55
N SER A 72 0.09 -8.16 0.36
CA SER A 72 -0.71 -8.58 -0.79
C SER A 72 0.16 -9.26 -1.83
N GLU A 73 -0.44 -9.68 -2.94
CA GLU A 73 0.34 -10.09 -4.10
C GLU A 73 1.09 -8.89 -4.67
N MET A 74 2.38 -9.10 -4.95
CA MET A 74 3.30 -8.10 -5.44
C MET A 74 3.71 -8.43 -6.87
N PHE A 75 4.00 -7.39 -7.63
CA PHE A 75 4.37 -7.43 -9.03
C PHE A 75 5.67 -6.66 -9.19
N ARG A 76 6.60 -7.24 -9.95
CA ARG A 76 7.81 -6.54 -10.36
C ARG A 76 7.56 -5.83 -11.67
N VAL A 77 7.74 -4.51 -11.67
CA VAL A 77 7.78 -3.67 -12.87
C VAL A 77 9.23 -3.61 -13.35
N GLN A 78 9.54 -4.40 -14.37
CA GLN A 78 10.83 -4.38 -15.03
C GLN A 78 10.90 -3.22 -16.03
N GLN A 79 11.97 -2.43 -16.00
CA GLN A 79 12.12 -1.26 -16.85
C GLN A 79 13.34 -1.36 -17.78
N THR A 80 13.19 -0.91 -19.03
CA THR A 80 14.30 -0.94 -20.01
C THR A 80 15.31 0.21 -19.87
N SER A 81 14.94 1.30 -19.22
CA SER A 81 15.77 2.51 -19.08
C SER A 81 15.82 3.07 -17.66
N ALA A 82 15.33 2.33 -16.67
CA ALA A 82 15.20 2.72 -15.28
C ALA A 82 15.35 1.48 -14.38
N GLU A 83 15.36 1.67 -13.07
CA GLU A 83 15.44 0.57 -12.10
C GLU A 83 14.10 -0.17 -11.99
N ASP A 84 14.16 -1.48 -11.75
CA ASP A 84 12.96 -2.25 -11.50
C ASP A 84 12.39 -1.90 -10.12
N TYR A 85 11.07 -1.89 -9.99
CA TYR A 85 10.39 -1.63 -8.72
C TYR A 85 9.26 -2.64 -8.49
N PHE A 86 8.78 -2.73 -7.24
CA PHE A 86 7.81 -3.75 -6.83
C PHE A 86 6.59 -3.11 -6.18
N VAL A 87 5.41 -3.48 -6.66
CA VAL A 87 4.15 -2.85 -6.25
C VAL A 87 3.02 -3.87 -6.16
N ASN A 88 1.96 -3.57 -5.43
CA ASN A 88 0.81 -4.45 -5.36
C ASN A 88 -0.12 -4.29 -6.58
N ASP A 89 -1.09 -5.19 -6.69
CA ASP A 89 -2.04 -5.23 -7.81
C ASP A 89 -2.82 -3.93 -8.05
N ALA A 90 -2.97 -3.04 -7.06
CA ALA A 90 -3.73 -1.81 -7.21
C ALA A 90 -2.92 -0.53 -7.30
N HIS A 91 -1.58 -0.64 -7.35
CA HIS A 91 -0.69 0.49 -7.58
C HIS A 91 -0.95 1.17 -8.92
N ILE A 92 -0.83 2.50 -8.98
CA ILE A 92 -1.00 3.30 -10.19
C ILE A 92 0.39 3.63 -10.77
N ILE A 93 0.66 3.15 -11.97
CA ILE A 93 1.83 3.53 -12.76
C ILE A 93 1.53 4.76 -13.61
N SER A 94 2.52 5.64 -13.73
CA SER A 94 2.44 6.83 -14.58
C SER A 94 3.15 6.56 -15.92
N LEU A 95 2.40 6.73 -17.00
CA LEU A 95 2.83 6.42 -18.36
C LEU A 95 2.89 7.69 -19.20
N ARG A 96 3.77 7.69 -20.19
CA ARG A 96 3.86 8.70 -21.22
C ARG A 96 3.75 8.07 -22.60
N LYS A 97 2.97 8.71 -23.46
CA LYS A 97 2.82 8.35 -24.86
C LYS A 97 4.15 8.52 -25.59
N SER A 98 4.57 7.49 -26.31
CA SER A 98 5.80 7.50 -27.11
C SER A 98 5.75 8.56 -28.22
N GLY A 99 6.89 9.17 -28.54
CA GLY A 99 6.99 10.17 -29.60
C GLY A 99 6.50 9.68 -30.97
N ASP A 100 6.71 8.40 -31.28
CA ASP A 100 6.14 7.77 -32.47
C ASP A 100 4.61 7.78 -32.47
N SER A 101 3.97 7.48 -31.33
CA SER A 101 2.51 7.49 -31.25
C SER A 101 1.94 8.89 -31.39
N ILE A 102 2.63 9.90 -30.86
CA ILE A 102 2.26 11.32 -31.02
C ILE A 102 2.37 11.72 -32.50
N ARG A 103 3.51 11.43 -33.14
CA ARG A 103 3.76 11.77 -34.55
C ARG A 103 2.83 11.04 -35.52
N ASP A 104 2.51 9.78 -35.24
CA ASP A 104 1.64 8.95 -36.08
C ASP A 104 0.14 9.24 -35.86
N GLY A 105 -0.23 10.16 -34.96
CA GLY A 105 -1.62 10.47 -34.64
C GLY A 105 -2.40 9.28 -34.05
N ARG A 106 -1.72 8.40 -33.29
CA ARG A 106 -2.32 7.19 -32.72
C ARG A 106 -2.70 7.39 -31.26
N TYR A 107 -3.75 6.69 -30.83
CA TYR A 107 -4.30 6.78 -29.47
C TYR A 107 -4.67 8.22 -29.09
N THR A 108 -5.30 8.96 -30.02
CA THR A 108 -5.72 10.36 -29.82
C THR A 108 -6.77 10.53 -28.72
N ALA A 109 -7.52 9.46 -28.40
CA ALA A 109 -8.45 9.42 -27.28
C ALA A 109 -7.76 9.48 -25.91
N TYR A 110 -6.45 9.20 -25.82
CA TYR A 110 -5.71 9.22 -24.56
C TYR A 110 -4.84 10.49 -24.47
N PRO A 111 -4.65 11.05 -23.26
CA PRO A 111 -3.70 12.14 -23.03
C PRO A 111 -2.24 11.72 -23.30
N GLU A 112 -1.31 12.68 -23.31
CA GLU A 112 0.14 12.38 -23.39
C GLU A 112 0.63 11.66 -22.14
N PHE A 113 0.20 12.11 -20.97
CA PHE A 113 0.48 11.50 -19.67
C PHE A 113 -0.77 10.77 -19.19
N LEU A 114 -0.61 9.51 -18.81
CA LEU A 114 -1.70 8.62 -18.46
C LEU A 114 -1.35 7.86 -17.19
N ASP A 115 -2.20 7.98 -16.18
CA ASP A 115 -2.09 7.20 -14.95
C ASP A 115 -3.01 5.98 -15.05
N MET A 116 -2.48 4.84 -14.64
CA MET A 116 -3.03 3.54 -14.98
C MET A 116 -2.63 2.55 -13.91
N ARG A 117 -3.52 1.70 -13.40
CA ARG A 117 -3.12 0.71 -12.40
C ARG A 117 -2.12 -0.33 -13.01
N ILE A 118 -1.41 -1.12 -12.20
CA ILE A 118 -0.38 -2.01 -12.74
C ILE A 118 -0.94 -3.23 -13.46
N THR A 119 -1.90 -3.90 -12.84
CA THR A 119 -2.70 -4.97 -13.46
C THR A 119 -3.42 -4.41 -14.66
N ASP A 120 -3.82 -3.14 -14.52
CA ASP A 120 -4.19 -2.21 -15.55
C ASP A 120 -3.21 -2.15 -16.68
N PHE A 121 -1.91 -2.21 -16.52
CA PHE A 121 -0.95 -2.18 -17.63
C PHE A 121 -0.39 -3.58 -18.01
N VAL A 122 -0.96 -4.70 -17.55
CA VAL A 122 -0.49 -6.02 -18.03
C VAL A 122 -1.21 -6.52 -19.29
N ASN A 123 -2.49 -6.24 -19.47
CA ASN A 123 -3.34 -6.93 -20.44
C ASN A 123 -3.99 -6.21 -21.66
N GLN A 124 -3.48 -5.14 -22.26
CA GLN A 124 -3.90 -4.65 -23.54
C GLN A 124 -2.88 -5.24 -24.48
N SER A 125 -3.15 -4.98 -25.73
CA SER A 125 -2.24 -5.28 -26.80
C SER A 125 -0.81 -4.89 -26.42
N LYS A 126 0.11 -5.79 -26.72
CA LYS A 126 1.54 -5.49 -26.78
C LYS A 126 1.81 -4.16 -27.48
N ARG A 127 1.03 -3.84 -28.52
CA ARG A 127 1.10 -2.57 -29.25
C ARG A 127 0.82 -1.34 -28.37
N PHE A 128 -0.12 -1.41 -27.43
CA PHE A 128 -0.36 -0.33 -26.46
C PHE A 128 0.83 -0.20 -25.51
N ARG A 129 1.29 -1.30 -24.89
CA ARG A 129 2.47 -1.30 -23.99
C ARG A 129 3.77 -0.87 -24.66
N ASP A 130 3.90 -1.08 -25.96
CA ASP A 130 5.06 -0.60 -26.73
C ASP A 130 5.01 0.93 -26.94
N ARG A 131 3.81 1.52 -26.86
CA ARG A 131 3.49 2.92 -27.19
C ARG A 131 3.21 3.79 -25.98
N PHE A 132 2.82 3.24 -24.84
CA PHE A 132 2.76 3.89 -23.53
C PHE A 132 3.84 3.32 -22.64
N ARG A 133 4.73 4.19 -22.17
CA ARG A 133 5.98 3.81 -21.51
C ARG A 133 6.05 4.47 -20.15
N GLY A 134 6.61 3.80 -19.15
CA GLY A 134 7.00 4.49 -17.92
C GLY A 134 8.00 5.59 -18.27
N TYR A 135 8.02 6.66 -17.49
CA TYR A 135 8.89 7.79 -17.79
C TYR A 135 9.63 8.28 -16.56
N LYS A 136 10.80 8.85 -16.82
CA LYS A 136 11.60 9.55 -15.83
C LYS A 136 11.30 11.04 -15.89
N SER A 137 11.44 11.74 -14.76
CA SER A 137 11.47 13.19 -14.77
C SER A 137 12.63 13.68 -15.64
N ASN A 138 12.49 14.90 -16.16
CA ASN A 138 13.64 15.64 -16.65
C ASN A 138 14.58 15.99 -15.46
N SER A 139 15.60 16.79 -15.73
CA SER A 139 16.44 17.40 -14.69
C SER A 139 15.57 18.00 -13.58
N ILE A 140 15.73 17.48 -12.35
CA ILE A 140 14.91 17.91 -11.22
C ILE A 140 15.38 19.31 -10.82
N PRO A 141 14.55 20.36 -10.96
CA PRO A 141 14.97 21.72 -10.65
C PRO A 141 15.30 21.85 -9.16
N TYR A 142 16.35 22.61 -8.85
CA TYR A 142 16.73 22.90 -7.47
C TYR A 142 17.43 24.25 -7.39
N ILE A 143 17.28 24.94 -6.25
CA ILE A 143 17.85 26.27 -6.04
C ILE A 143 19.37 26.19 -6.00
N GLU A 144 20.04 27.11 -6.69
CA GLU A 144 21.50 27.21 -6.65
C GLU A 144 21.97 27.66 -5.27
N LYS A 145 22.95 26.94 -4.72
CA LYS A 145 23.58 27.24 -3.44
C LYS A 145 25.08 27.34 -3.63
N TYR A 146 25.68 28.30 -2.94
CA TYR A 146 27.13 28.43 -2.88
C TYR A 146 27.76 27.16 -2.29
N VAL A 147 28.88 26.73 -2.88
CA VAL A 147 29.69 25.58 -2.44
C VAL A 147 31.15 26.00 -2.33
N ASN A 148 31.86 25.46 -1.35
CA ASN A 148 33.22 25.92 -1.02
C ASN A 148 34.31 25.40 -1.99
N ILE A 149 33.99 24.39 -2.80
CA ILE A 149 34.89 23.87 -3.86
C ILE A 149 34.14 24.04 -5.18
N GLU A 150 34.82 24.58 -6.21
CA GLU A 150 34.23 24.62 -7.55
C GLU A 150 33.78 23.21 -7.97
N PRO A 151 32.54 23.01 -8.45
CA PRO A 151 32.01 21.65 -8.66
C PRO A 151 32.87 20.81 -9.60
N TYR A 152 33.36 21.41 -10.69
CA TYR A 152 34.28 20.76 -11.62
C TYR A 152 35.59 20.33 -10.93
N LEU A 153 36.19 21.19 -10.09
CA LEU A 153 37.39 20.84 -9.32
C LEU A 153 37.14 19.68 -8.35
N LEU A 154 36.00 19.66 -7.66
CA LEU A 154 35.63 18.55 -6.79
C LEU A 154 35.52 17.26 -7.60
N GLY A 155 34.91 17.30 -8.78
CA GLY A 155 34.80 16.15 -9.67
C GLY A 155 36.16 15.61 -10.11
N VAL A 156 37.06 16.51 -10.52
CA VAL A 156 38.45 16.16 -10.89
C VAL A 156 39.20 15.54 -9.70
N TRP A 157 39.04 16.08 -8.49
CA TRP A 157 39.69 15.53 -7.30
C TRP A 157 39.10 14.19 -6.86
N LEU A 158 37.79 13.99 -7.01
CA LEU A 158 37.14 12.72 -6.70
C LEU A 158 37.62 11.60 -7.62
N GLY A 159 37.89 11.88 -8.90
CA GLY A 159 38.51 10.92 -9.81
C GLY A 159 40.02 10.79 -9.60
N ASP A 160 40.78 11.59 -10.32
CA ASP A 160 42.26 11.53 -10.38
C ASP A 160 42.99 12.17 -9.19
N GLY A 161 42.24 12.69 -8.22
CA GLY A 161 42.82 13.23 -7.00
C GLY A 161 43.37 12.16 -6.05
N THR A 162 44.33 12.53 -5.21
CA THR A 162 44.75 11.66 -4.11
C THR A 162 43.66 11.61 -3.04
N SER A 163 43.55 10.52 -2.27
CA SER A 163 42.60 10.45 -1.17
C SER A 163 42.96 11.34 0.03
N MET A 164 44.17 11.92 0.08
CA MET A 164 44.69 12.57 1.29
C MET A 164 45.13 14.03 1.11
N PHE A 165 45.43 14.47 -0.10
CA PHE A 165 46.01 15.78 -0.35
C PHE A 165 45.30 16.50 -1.51
N PRO A 166 45.39 17.84 -1.59
CA PRO A 166 44.88 18.64 -2.71
C PRO A 166 45.81 18.48 -3.93
N GLN A 167 45.83 17.25 -4.45
CA GLN A 167 46.70 16.80 -5.52
C GLN A 167 45.89 16.01 -6.52
N VAL A 168 46.16 16.22 -7.80
CA VAL A 168 45.54 15.55 -8.95
C VAL A 168 46.65 15.02 -9.84
N THR A 169 46.55 13.77 -10.28
CA THR A 169 47.50 13.17 -11.23
C THR A 169 46.86 13.01 -12.58
N THR A 170 47.30 13.77 -13.58
CA THR A 170 46.69 13.76 -14.92
C THR A 170 47.74 13.86 -16.02
N ALA A 171 47.42 13.36 -17.20
CA ALA A 171 48.19 13.57 -18.43
C ALA A 171 47.53 14.58 -19.39
N ASP A 172 46.31 15.02 -19.10
CA ASP A 172 45.53 15.91 -19.96
C ASP A 172 45.87 17.38 -19.65
N PHE A 173 46.27 18.15 -20.68
CA PHE A 173 46.73 19.53 -20.50
C PHE A 173 45.57 20.48 -20.14
N GLU A 174 44.34 20.18 -20.59
CA GLU A 174 43.16 21.00 -20.25
C GLU A 174 42.90 21.02 -18.74
N ILE A 175 43.11 19.89 -18.04
CA ILE A 175 43.00 19.83 -16.58
C ILE A 175 44.11 20.66 -15.93
N LYS A 176 45.34 20.57 -16.44
CA LYS A 176 46.48 21.38 -15.93
C LYS A 176 46.20 22.88 -16.05
N ASP A 177 45.71 23.33 -17.21
CA ASP A 177 45.43 24.75 -17.44
C ASP A 177 44.29 25.22 -16.54
N TYR A 178 43.23 24.42 -16.37
CA TYR A 178 42.18 24.69 -15.39
C TYR A 178 42.71 24.81 -13.95
N LEU A 179 43.56 23.87 -13.52
CA LEU A 179 44.16 23.90 -12.17
C LEU A 179 45.06 25.13 -11.97
N ARG A 180 45.76 25.59 -13.03
CA ARG A 180 46.57 26.82 -12.98
C ARG A 180 45.68 28.05 -12.81
N GLU A 181 44.65 28.19 -13.65
CA GLU A 181 43.69 29.30 -13.55
C GLU A 181 42.98 29.34 -12.19
N TYR A 182 42.59 28.17 -11.68
CA TYR A 182 42.02 28.06 -10.33
C TYR A 182 43.02 28.52 -9.26
N ALA A 183 44.28 28.09 -9.36
CA ALA A 183 45.32 28.49 -8.40
C ALA A 183 45.52 30.01 -8.41
N ASP A 184 45.63 30.61 -9.60
CA ASP A 184 45.82 32.06 -9.76
C ASP A 184 44.64 32.86 -9.18
N ARG A 185 43.39 32.44 -9.47
CA ARG A 185 42.17 33.08 -8.93
C ARG A 185 42.06 33.00 -7.42
N ASN A 186 42.56 31.92 -6.80
CA ASN A 186 42.44 31.67 -5.36
C ASN A 186 43.72 31.98 -4.57
N ASN A 187 44.67 32.73 -5.14
CA ASN A 187 45.95 33.06 -4.53
C ASN A 187 46.73 31.83 -4.01
N MET A 188 46.77 30.79 -4.84
CA MET A 188 47.52 29.56 -4.65
C MET A 188 48.59 29.44 -5.74
N ARG A 189 49.44 28.41 -5.64
CA ARG A 189 50.38 28.03 -6.71
C ARG A 189 50.20 26.58 -7.10
N LEU A 190 50.33 26.31 -8.39
CA LEU A 190 50.36 24.96 -8.92
C LEU A 190 51.78 24.40 -8.86
N ALA A 191 52.05 23.48 -7.92
CA ALA A 191 53.35 22.83 -7.77
C ALA A 191 53.35 21.43 -8.40
N ILE A 192 54.48 21.00 -8.96
CA ILE A 192 54.66 19.62 -9.44
C ILE A 192 55.20 18.78 -8.28
N ASN A 193 54.49 17.71 -7.92
CA ASN A 193 54.83 16.84 -6.79
C ASN A 193 55.26 15.43 -7.22
N GLY A 194 55.19 15.12 -8.52
CA GLY A 194 55.61 13.84 -9.08
C GLY A 194 55.38 13.77 -10.58
N ILE A 195 56.16 12.95 -11.27
CA ILE A 195 56.03 12.66 -12.70
C ILE A 195 56.16 11.15 -12.89
N ARG A 196 55.21 10.53 -13.60
CA ARG A 196 55.23 9.10 -13.91
C ARG A 196 54.79 8.86 -15.35
N GLY A 197 55.76 8.63 -16.23
CA GLY A 197 55.50 8.58 -17.68
C GLY A 197 54.95 9.92 -18.16
N ASN A 198 53.82 9.89 -18.87
CA ASN A 198 53.14 11.10 -19.36
C ASN A 198 52.24 11.77 -18.31
N ALA A 199 52.02 11.15 -17.15
CA ALA A 199 51.17 11.70 -16.09
C ALA A 199 51.99 12.54 -15.10
N ILE A 200 51.46 13.71 -14.74
CA ILE A 200 52.07 14.65 -13.79
C ILE A 200 51.13 14.82 -12.60
N THR A 201 51.68 14.72 -11.39
CA THR A 201 50.96 15.01 -10.15
C THR A 201 51.10 16.49 -9.83
N TYR A 202 50.00 17.22 -9.99
CA TYR A 202 49.89 18.62 -9.63
C TYR A 202 49.33 18.78 -8.22
N ARG A 203 49.95 19.66 -7.43
CA ARG A 203 49.48 20.06 -6.10
C ARG A 203 49.03 21.50 -6.13
N LEU A 204 47.79 21.74 -5.73
CA LEU A 204 47.31 23.08 -5.41
C LEU A 204 47.89 23.45 -4.05
N ALA A 205 49.01 24.17 -4.05
CA ALA A 205 49.75 24.56 -2.86
C ALA A 205 49.42 26.00 -2.46
N LYS A 206 49.46 26.27 -1.14
CA LYS A 206 49.31 27.64 -0.63
C LYS A 206 50.49 28.52 -1.08
N ASN A 207 50.22 29.81 -1.31
CA ASN A 207 51.27 30.84 -1.48
C ASN A 207 51.80 31.37 -0.14
N GLY A 208 50.99 31.30 0.93
CA GLY A 208 51.32 31.74 2.29
C GLY A 208 50.26 31.26 3.29
N GLY A 209 50.38 31.63 4.57
CA GLY A 209 49.44 31.25 5.63
C GLY A 209 49.74 29.92 6.35
N LEU A 210 49.00 29.62 7.42
CA LEU A 210 49.22 28.43 8.27
C LEU A 210 48.78 27.13 7.57
N THR A 211 47.60 27.14 6.95
CA THR A 211 46.97 25.96 6.32
C THR A 211 46.74 26.17 4.82
N ASN A 212 46.34 25.10 4.12
CA ASN A 212 46.01 25.15 2.69
C ASN A 212 44.48 25.26 2.58
N PRO A 213 43.91 26.33 1.98
CA PRO A 213 42.46 26.55 1.97
C PRO A 213 41.67 25.35 1.43
N LEU A 214 42.10 24.79 0.30
CA LEU A 214 41.44 23.62 -0.28
C LEU A 214 41.56 22.39 0.64
N MET A 215 42.69 22.21 1.32
CA MET A 215 42.84 21.12 2.29
C MET A 215 41.88 21.27 3.48
N ASP A 216 41.65 22.49 3.95
CA ASP A 216 40.73 22.75 5.06
C ASP A 216 39.29 22.46 4.63
N THR A 217 38.89 22.90 3.43
CA THR A 217 37.58 22.58 2.86
C THR A 217 37.39 21.07 2.63
N LEU A 218 38.42 20.34 2.17
CA LEU A 218 38.37 18.88 2.07
C LEU A 218 38.16 18.19 3.43
N ARG A 219 38.69 18.77 4.52
CA ARG A 219 38.45 18.26 5.89
C ARG A 219 37.04 18.57 6.37
N GLU A 220 36.53 19.78 6.10
CA GLU A 220 35.17 20.19 6.46
C GLU A 220 34.12 19.27 5.84
N TYR A 221 34.29 18.91 4.56
CA TYR A 221 33.42 17.94 3.89
C TYR A 221 33.72 16.47 4.24
N ASN A 222 34.67 16.19 5.14
CA ASN A 222 35.09 14.84 5.49
C ASN A 222 35.49 13.97 4.27
N LEU A 223 36.22 14.55 3.33
CA LEU A 223 36.64 13.90 2.08
C LEU A 223 37.98 13.17 2.19
N ILE A 224 38.79 13.52 3.18
CA ILE A 224 40.11 12.91 3.41
C ILE A 224 39.94 11.43 3.77
N SER A 225 40.52 10.54 2.95
CA SER A 225 40.39 9.09 3.02
C SER A 225 38.96 8.56 2.92
N ASN A 226 38.01 9.42 2.53
CA ASN A 226 36.58 9.13 2.45
C ASN A 226 35.96 9.85 1.23
N LYS A 227 36.44 9.51 0.03
CA LYS A 227 35.89 10.09 -1.21
C LYS A 227 34.40 9.77 -1.35
N HIS A 228 33.59 10.81 -1.36
CA HIS A 228 32.14 10.76 -1.57
C HIS A 228 31.68 12.10 -2.15
N ILE A 229 30.49 12.16 -2.74
CA ILE A 229 29.89 13.43 -3.16
C ILE A 229 29.14 14.01 -1.95
N PRO A 230 29.46 15.24 -1.49
CA PRO A 230 28.74 15.86 -0.39
C PRO A 230 27.29 16.26 -0.78
N GLN A 231 26.37 16.25 0.20
CA GLN A 231 24.94 16.40 -0.07
C GLN A 231 24.58 17.78 -0.66
N ASP A 232 25.29 18.84 -0.30
CA ASP A 232 25.10 20.20 -0.84
C ASP A 232 25.51 20.35 -2.32
N TYR A 233 26.23 19.38 -2.90
CA TYR A 233 26.44 19.31 -4.35
C TYR A 233 25.34 18.50 -5.05
N ILE A 234 24.80 17.48 -4.37
CA ILE A 234 23.66 16.69 -4.86
C ILE A 234 22.37 17.53 -4.83
N SER A 235 22.16 18.25 -3.73
CA SER A 235 21.02 19.15 -3.49
C SER A 235 21.33 20.56 -3.97
N ASN A 236 21.60 20.69 -5.28
CA ASN A 236 22.01 21.96 -5.88
C ASN A 236 21.48 22.10 -7.32
N SER A 237 21.71 23.26 -7.92
CA SER A 237 21.27 23.57 -9.27
C SER A 237 21.79 22.57 -10.29
N GLU A 238 21.10 22.53 -11.43
CA GLU A 238 21.52 21.73 -12.58
C GLU A 238 22.97 22.03 -12.99
N ASN A 239 23.38 23.30 -13.02
CA ASN A 239 24.74 23.69 -13.39
C ASN A 239 25.79 23.11 -12.44
N VAL A 240 25.57 23.21 -11.12
CA VAL A 240 26.49 22.65 -10.11
C VAL A 240 26.65 21.14 -10.29
N ARG A 241 25.55 20.42 -10.49
CA ARG A 241 25.58 18.97 -10.69
C ARG A 241 26.23 18.56 -12.02
N LEU A 242 25.99 19.32 -13.09
CA LEU A 242 26.61 19.09 -14.41
C LEU A 242 28.12 19.33 -14.39
N ASP A 243 28.56 20.42 -13.76
CA ASP A 243 30.00 20.73 -13.63
C ASP A 243 30.72 19.68 -12.77
N LEU A 244 30.11 19.24 -11.67
CA LEU A 244 30.64 18.14 -10.86
C LEU A 244 30.80 16.87 -11.69
N LEU A 245 29.77 16.51 -12.46
CA LEU A 245 29.78 15.33 -13.31
C LEU A 245 30.81 15.44 -14.44
N ALA A 246 31.01 16.63 -15.00
CA ALA A 246 32.02 16.91 -16.01
C ALA A 246 33.44 16.66 -15.47
N GLY A 247 33.75 17.08 -14.25
CA GLY A 247 35.06 16.81 -13.63
C GLY A 247 35.33 15.31 -13.40
N LEU A 248 34.30 14.57 -12.98
CA LEU A 248 34.36 13.11 -12.83
C LEU A 248 34.54 12.40 -14.18
N ILE A 249 33.86 12.87 -15.22
CA ILE A 249 33.97 12.31 -16.57
C ILE A 249 35.33 12.62 -17.18
N ASP A 250 35.84 13.84 -17.02
CA ASP A 250 37.14 14.26 -17.54
C ASP A 250 38.31 13.51 -16.91
N THR A 251 38.12 12.97 -15.72
CA THR A 251 39.11 12.10 -15.05
C THR A 251 38.82 10.63 -15.32
N ASP A 252 37.99 10.00 -14.49
CA ASP A 252 37.71 8.55 -14.50
C ASP A 252 36.78 8.09 -15.64
N GLY A 253 36.18 9.02 -16.37
CA GLY A 253 35.25 8.71 -17.45
C GLY A 253 35.92 8.30 -18.76
N CYS A 254 35.31 7.35 -19.45
CA CYS A 254 35.59 7.00 -20.83
C CYS A 254 34.41 7.39 -21.72
N MET A 255 34.67 8.13 -22.80
CA MET A 255 33.67 8.44 -23.80
C MET A 255 33.35 7.20 -24.62
N LEU A 256 32.08 6.83 -24.65
CA LEU A 256 31.51 5.78 -25.49
C LEU A 256 30.67 6.41 -26.59
N ARG A 257 30.24 5.61 -27.56
CA ARG A 257 29.50 6.08 -28.74
C ARG A 257 28.24 6.92 -28.44
N ASN A 258 27.56 6.71 -27.31
CA ASN A 258 26.29 7.38 -26.98
C ASN A 258 26.24 7.93 -25.54
N GLY A 259 27.40 8.10 -24.90
CA GLY A 259 27.44 8.41 -23.47
C GLY A 259 28.81 8.21 -22.85
N TYR A 260 28.83 8.13 -21.53
CA TYR A 260 30.04 7.95 -20.74
C TYR A 260 29.96 6.66 -19.93
N GLU A 261 31.12 6.06 -19.71
CA GLU A 261 31.33 5.01 -18.72
C GLU A 261 32.32 5.50 -17.67
N ILE A 262 31.97 5.36 -16.40
CA ILE A 262 32.86 5.63 -15.26
C ILE A 262 33.05 4.31 -14.51
N ILE A 263 34.30 3.94 -14.21
CA ILE A 263 34.62 2.73 -13.44
C ILE A 263 35.11 3.14 -12.06
N GLN A 264 34.42 2.70 -11.01
CA GLN A 264 34.78 2.99 -9.63
C GLN A 264 35.03 1.71 -8.83
N LYS A 265 36.03 1.75 -7.93
CA LYS A 265 36.22 0.69 -6.92
C LYS A 265 35.32 0.88 -5.70
N ASN A 266 35.01 2.14 -5.36
CA ASN A 266 34.18 2.47 -4.22
C ASN A 266 32.69 2.42 -4.62
N GLU A 267 31.94 1.46 -4.07
CA GLU A 267 30.50 1.29 -4.35
C GLU A 267 29.69 2.53 -3.98
N LYS A 268 29.99 3.16 -2.84
CA LYS A 268 29.26 4.35 -2.36
C LYS A 268 29.41 5.49 -3.36
N LEU A 269 30.65 5.78 -3.77
CA LEU A 269 30.91 6.83 -4.75
C LEU A 269 30.25 6.50 -6.10
N ALA A 270 30.30 5.24 -6.56
CA ALA A 270 29.64 4.82 -7.79
C ALA A 270 28.12 5.07 -7.75
N LYS A 271 27.46 4.72 -6.64
CA LYS A 271 26.02 4.96 -6.43
C LYS A 271 25.70 6.46 -6.38
N GLN A 272 26.55 7.27 -5.75
CA GLN A 272 26.35 8.73 -5.72
C GLN A 272 26.53 9.38 -7.10
N ILE A 273 27.51 8.94 -7.89
CA ILE A 273 27.69 9.40 -9.28
C ILE A 273 26.45 9.05 -10.12
N LYS A 274 25.96 7.79 -9.99
CA LYS A 274 24.72 7.36 -10.63
C LYS A 274 23.56 8.26 -10.21
N TYR A 275 23.37 8.47 -8.91
CA TYR A 275 22.27 9.27 -8.38
C TYR A 275 22.30 10.73 -8.86
N VAL A 276 23.46 11.39 -8.85
CA VAL A 276 23.60 12.75 -9.42
C VAL A 276 23.18 12.76 -10.89
N ALA A 277 23.61 11.77 -11.67
CA ALA A 277 23.22 11.67 -13.08
C ALA A 277 21.72 11.37 -13.26
N ASP A 278 21.11 10.55 -12.40
CA ASP A 278 19.65 10.29 -12.39
C ASP A 278 18.86 11.58 -12.11
N THR A 279 19.26 12.37 -11.11
CA THR A 279 18.59 13.63 -10.77
C THR A 279 18.71 14.70 -11.86
N LEU A 280 19.67 14.56 -12.78
CA LEU A 280 19.84 15.41 -13.97
C LEU A 280 18.98 14.94 -15.17
N GLY A 281 18.22 13.86 -15.00
CA GLY A 281 17.38 13.25 -16.03
C GLY A 281 18.13 12.30 -16.96
N PHE A 282 19.40 11.96 -16.69
CA PHE A 282 20.13 11.04 -17.54
C PHE A 282 19.65 9.60 -17.38
N ARG A 283 19.86 8.80 -18.43
CA ARG A 283 19.70 7.35 -18.35
C ARG A 283 20.96 6.74 -17.78
N THR A 284 20.85 6.16 -16.59
CA THR A 284 21.99 5.57 -15.89
C THR A 284 21.83 4.06 -15.73
N SER A 285 22.94 3.37 -15.51
CA SER A 285 22.94 2.00 -15.00
C SER A 285 24.25 1.73 -14.25
N ILE A 286 24.23 0.81 -13.29
CA ILE A 286 25.41 0.42 -12.52
C ILE A 286 25.57 -1.11 -12.56
N ASN A 287 26.75 -1.57 -12.97
CA ASN A 287 27.04 -3.00 -13.07
C ASN A 287 28.26 -3.37 -12.22
N LYS A 288 28.10 -4.34 -11.31
CA LYS A 288 29.21 -4.91 -10.53
C LYS A 288 29.95 -5.96 -11.36
N LYS A 289 31.27 -5.85 -11.46
CA LYS A 289 32.13 -6.76 -12.22
C LYS A 289 33.41 -7.09 -11.46
N LEU A 290 33.89 -8.33 -11.56
CA LEU A 290 35.23 -8.69 -11.09
C LEU A 290 36.28 -8.13 -12.06
N ALA A 291 37.19 -7.30 -11.55
CA ALA A 291 38.27 -6.71 -12.34
C ALA A 291 39.51 -7.60 -12.31
N ARG A 292 40.16 -7.75 -13.47
CA ARG A 292 41.47 -8.38 -13.59
C ARG A 292 42.43 -7.40 -14.27
N CYS A 293 43.57 -7.13 -13.65
CA CYS A 293 44.65 -6.33 -14.25
C CYS A 293 45.89 -7.21 -14.38
N ASN A 294 46.47 -7.28 -15.58
CA ASN A 294 47.66 -8.08 -15.87
C ASN A 294 47.57 -9.53 -15.36
N GLY A 295 46.40 -10.16 -15.52
CA GLY A 295 46.14 -11.53 -15.08
C GLY A 295 45.88 -11.71 -13.57
N LYS A 296 45.96 -10.66 -12.76
CA LYS A 296 45.71 -10.72 -11.30
C LYS A 296 44.31 -10.22 -10.95
N ASP A 297 43.65 -10.90 -10.01
CA ASP A 297 42.39 -10.46 -9.42
C ASP A 297 42.59 -9.12 -8.68
N CYS A 298 41.74 -8.15 -9.00
CA CYS A 298 41.78 -6.80 -8.46
C CYS A 298 40.51 -6.45 -7.67
N GLY A 299 39.67 -7.44 -7.36
CA GLY A 299 38.41 -7.29 -6.65
C GLY A 299 37.27 -6.78 -7.53
N PHE A 300 36.17 -6.40 -6.89
CA PHE A 300 34.99 -5.87 -7.58
C PHE A 300 35.18 -4.40 -7.97
N VAL A 301 34.67 -4.05 -9.15
CA VAL A 301 34.50 -2.68 -9.63
C VAL A 301 33.04 -2.47 -10.03
N TYR A 302 32.63 -1.21 -10.04
CA TYR A 302 31.29 -0.76 -10.37
C TYR A 302 31.38 0.11 -11.62
N ARG A 303 30.75 -0.34 -12.70
CA ARG A 303 30.70 0.36 -13.99
C ARG A 303 29.41 1.16 -14.06
N VAL A 304 29.52 2.48 -14.01
CA VAL A 304 28.40 3.41 -14.13
C VAL A 304 28.34 3.89 -15.57
N PHE A 305 27.22 3.62 -16.25
CA PHE A 305 26.95 4.14 -17.59
C PHE A 305 26.02 5.34 -17.50
N ILE A 306 26.30 6.39 -18.26
CA ILE A 306 25.50 7.62 -18.34
C ILE A 306 25.21 7.88 -19.81
N ASN A 307 23.94 7.89 -20.19
CA ASN A 307 23.48 8.11 -21.57
C ASN A 307 22.29 9.09 -21.59
N GLY A 308 21.85 9.47 -22.78
CA GLY A 308 20.77 10.44 -22.97
C GLY A 308 21.33 11.78 -23.39
N ASP A 309 20.93 12.85 -22.71
CA ASP A 309 21.24 14.22 -23.11
C ASP A 309 22.66 14.67 -22.70
N VAL A 310 23.63 13.77 -22.86
CA VAL A 310 24.99 13.89 -22.33
C VAL A 310 25.81 15.05 -22.91
N TRP A 311 25.35 15.67 -24.01
CA TRP A 311 25.90 16.92 -24.53
C TRP A 311 25.70 18.11 -23.57
N ARG A 312 24.78 17.99 -22.59
CA ARG A 312 24.60 18.98 -21.52
C ARG A 312 25.76 19.00 -20.54
N ILE A 313 26.58 17.95 -20.49
CA ILE A 313 27.70 17.83 -19.56
C ILE A 313 28.90 18.65 -20.10
N PRO A 314 29.33 19.71 -19.40
CA PRO A 314 30.34 20.65 -19.90
C PRO A 314 31.78 20.12 -19.68
N CYS A 315 32.11 18.95 -20.23
CA CYS A 315 33.47 18.41 -20.23
C CYS A 315 34.45 19.45 -20.79
N LYS A 316 35.61 19.65 -20.14
CA LYS A 316 36.67 20.56 -20.62
C LYS A 316 37.62 19.85 -21.57
N ILE A 317 37.86 18.55 -21.39
CA ILE A 317 38.76 17.78 -22.26
C ILE A 317 38.12 17.60 -23.63
N SER A 318 38.84 18.02 -24.68
CA SER A 318 38.29 18.11 -26.03
C SER A 318 37.84 16.75 -26.57
N ARG A 319 38.61 15.68 -26.32
CA ARG A 319 38.29 14.30 -26.73
C ARG A 319 37.12 13.65 -25.96
N LYS A 320 36.62 14.30 -24.91
CA LYS A 320 35.49 13.83 -24.09
C LYS A 320 34.24 14.69 -24.26
N LYS A 321 34.26 15.72 -25.11
CA LYS A 321 33.07 16.51 -25.45
C LYS A 321 32.23 15.75 -26.48
N ILE A 322 30.94 15.59 -26.18
CA ILE A 322 29.96 15.01 -27.10
C ILE A 322 29.06 16.13 -27.63
N ASN A 323 28.96 16.24 -28.95
CA ASN A 323 28.03 17.19 -29.57
C ASN A 323 26.60 16.64 -29.60
N LYS A 324 25.59 17.53 -29.56
CA LYS A 324 24.16 17.15 -29.60
C LYS A 324 23.82 16.30 -30.84
N ASP A 325 24.49 16.54 -31.96
CA ASP A 325 24.26 15.80 -33.21
C ASP A 325 24.90 14.40 -33.25
N GLU A 326 25.85 14.12 -32.36
CA GLU A 326 26.53 12.82 -32.26
C GLU A 326 25.71 11.80 -31.44
N VAL A 327 24.79 12.27 -30.60
CA VAL A 327 23.90 11.40 -29.82
C VAL A 327 22.75 10.90 -30.70
N ARG A 328 22.47 9.59 -30.64
CA ARG A 328 21.38 8.96 -31.39
C ARG A 328 20.02 9.61 -31.11
N LYS A 329 19.45 10.25 -32.13
CA LYS A 329 18.13 10.92 -32.09
C LYS A 329 16.91 9.99 -32.06
N ASN A 330 17.09 8.69 -32.38
CA ASN A 330 15.98 7.76 -32.60
C ASN A 330 15.45 7.08 -31.32
N LYS A 331 15.92 7.46 -30.13
CA LYS A 331 15.47 6.88 -28.86
C LYS A 331 15.30 7.98 -27.82
N ASP A 332 14.08 8.13 -27.31
CA ASP A 332 13.83 8.92 -26.09
C ASP A 332 14.29 8.09 -24.88
N TRP A 333 15.29 8.60 -24.18
CA TRP A 333 15.95 7.92 -23.07
C TRP A 333 15.22 8.09 -21.74
N HIS A 334 14.29 9.04 -21.67
CA HIS A 334 13.41 9.23 -20.52
C HIS A 334 12.25 8.23 -20.52
N LEU A 335 12.06 7.47 -21.60
CA LEU A 335 11.00 6.48 -21.72
C LEU A 335 11.52 5.05 -21.51
N SER A 336 10.82 4.31 -20.66
CA SER A 336 11.02 2.90 -20.34
C SER A 336 9.85 2.07 -20.84
N GLN A 337 10.13 1.14 -21.75
CA GLN A 337 9.21 0.01 -21.93
C GLN A 337 9.19 -0.79 -20.63
N LEU A 338 7.99 -1.20 -20.22
CA LEU A 338 7.74 -1.92 -18.98
C LEU A 338 7.37 -3.39 -19.27
N SER A 339 7.88 -4.30 -18.45
CA SER A 339 7.46 -5.69 -18.37
C SER A 339 7.05 -5.98 -16.94
N ILE A 340 5.93 -6.68 -16.71
CA ILE A 340 5.39 -6.88 -15.37
C ILE A 340 5.26 -8.38 -15.12
N GLU A 341 5.73 -8.84 -13.97
CA GLU A 341 5.63 -10.23 -13.52
C GLU A 341 5.15 -10.30 -12.06
N SER A 342 4.20 -11.18 -11.74
CA SER A 342 3.84 -11.47 -10.34
C SER A 342 5.02 -12.13 -9.64
N VAL A 343 5.33 -11.70 -8.42
CA VAL A 343 6.41 -12.23 -7.57
C VAL A 343 5.89 -12.84 -6.27
N GLY A 344 4.57 -13.06 -6.18
CA GLY A 344 3.92 -13.68 -5.02
C GLY A 344 3.58 -12.69 -3.91
N MET A 345 3.23 -13.21 -2.73
CA MET A 345 2.83 -12.40 -1.57
C MET A 345 4.03 -11.68 -0.96
N GLY A 346 3.87 -10.40 -0.63
CA GLY A 346 4.89 -9.59 0.03
C GLY A 346 4.31 -8.42 0.81
N ASP A 347 5.15 -7.84 1.67
CA ASP A 347 4.84 -6.61 2.39
C ASP A 347 4.78 -5.42 1.43
N TRP A 348 3.94 -4.44 1.74
CA TRP A 348 3.86 -3.17 1.05
C TRP A 348 3.71 -1.99 2.02
N CYS A 349 4.11 -0.80 1.55
CA CYS A 349 3.94 0.51 2.15
C CYS A 349 3.34 1.46 1.10
N GLY A 350 2.47 2.36 1.52
CA GLY A 350 1.90 3.42 0.68
C GLY A 350 2.04 4.78 1.33
N ILE A 351 2.14 5.83 0.53
CA ILE A 351 2.18 7.21 1.00
C ILE A 351 1.10 8.03 0.29
N CYS A 352 0.25 8.71 1.05
CA CYS A 352 -0.71 9.66 0.50
C CYS A 352 -0.03 11.03 0.48
N LEU A 353 -0.11 11.74 -0.65
CA LEU A 353 0.57 13.02 -0.86
C LEU A 353 -0.44 14.15 -0.95
N ASP A 354 -0.02 15.40 -0.83
CA ASP A 354 -0.78 16.51 -1.42
C ASP A 354 -0.44 16.62 -2.91
N GLY A 355 -1.07 17.54 -3.63
CA GLY A 355 -0.81 17.70 -5.05
C GLY A 355 -1.37 16.52 -5.88
N ASN A 356 -0.91 16.46 -7.12
CA ASN A 356 -1.31 15.51 -8.14
C ASN A 356 -0.97 14.03 -7.82
N GLN A 357 -0.60 13.69 -6.59
CA GLN A 357 -0.23 12.36 -6.10
C GLN A 357 0.96 11.71 -6.81
N ARG A 358 1.61 12.41 -7.75
CA ARG A 358 2.79 11.89 -8.46
C ARG A 358 4.06 12.22 -7.72
N TYR A 359 4.98 11.26 -7.68
CA TYR A 359 6.26 11.40 -7.02
C TYR A 359 7.36 10.58 -7.71
N LEU A 360 8.60 10.80 -7.29
CA LEU A 360 9.79 10.23 -7.91
C LEU A 360 10.42 9.12 -7.07
N HIS A 361 10.68 7.98 -7.70
CA HIS A 361 11.62 6.97 -7.20
C HIS A 361 13.06 7.49 -7.26
N SER A 362 14.00 6.84 -6.57
CA SER A 362 15.39 7.28 -6.42
C SER A 362 16.17 7.42 -7.74
N ASP A 363 15.74 6.75 -8.80
CA ASP A 363 16.33 6.90 -10.12
C ASP A 363 15.64 8.00 -10.95
N GLY A 364 14.55 8.60 -10.48
CA GLY A 364 13.76 9.62 -11.16
C GLY A 364 12.54 9.08 -11.93
N THR A 365 12.21 7.78 -11.84
CA THR A 365 10.95 7.24 -12.37
C THR A 365 9.75 7.89 -11.70
N VAL A 366 8.75 8.28 -12.49
CA VAL A 366 7.49 8.87 -12.02
C VAL A 366 6.44 7.79 -11.73
N THR A 367 5.72 7.93 -10.62
CA THR A 367 4.63 7.02 -10.21
C THR A 367 3.51 7.73 -9.42
N HIS A 368 2.41 7.04 -9.08
CA HIS A 368 1.15 7.63 -8.53
C HIS A 368 0.45 6.76 -7.46
N ASN A 369 -0.41 7.36 -6.60
CA ASN A 369 -1.21 6.65 -5.55
C ASN A 369 -2.77 6.70 -5.77
N SER A 370 -3.63 5.85 -5.15
CA SER A 370 -5.07 5.66 -5.51
C SER A 370 -6.12 6.73 -5.05
N GLY A 371 -7.28 6.89 -5.74
CA GLY A 371 -8.13 8.12 -5.72
C GLY A 371 -9.64 8.10 -5.30
N LYS A 372 -10.12 7.26 -4.37
CA LYS A 372 -11.54 7.30 -3.89
C LYS A 372 -11.90 8.59 -3.12
N SER A 373 -11.05 8.98 -2.20
CA SER A 373 -11.23 10.18 -1.37
C SER A 373 -11.19 11.47 -2.22
N PHE A 374 -10.63 11.40 -3.43
CA PHE A 374 -10.59 12.51 -4.37
C PHE A 374 -11.99 13.00 -4.77
N ASN A 375 -12.85 12.12 -5.30
CA ASN A 375 -14.19 12.49 -5.78
C ASN A 375 -15.11 12.97 -4.65
N ALA A 376 -15.05 12.32 -3.48
CA ALA A 376 -15.85 12.72 -2.34
C ALA A 376 -15.48 14.13 -1.84
N SER A 377 -14.19 14.48 -1.81
CA SER A 377 -13.77 15.84 -1.45
C SER A 377 -14.17 16.89 -2.48
N THR A 378 -14.11 16.58 -3.78
CA THR A 378 -14.58 17.50 -4.83
C THR A 378 -16.08 17.79 -4.68
N PHE A 379 -16.88 16.79 -4.31
CA PHE A 379 -18.29 17.02 -3.95
C PHE A 379 -18.42 17.95 -2.72
N ILE A 380 -17.66 17.70 -1.66
CA ILE A 380 -17.71 18.52 -0.44
C ILE A 380 -17.32 19.98 -0.71
N GLU A 381 -16.32 20.22 -1.55
CA GLU A 381 -15.93 21.57 -2.00
C GLU A 381 -17.12 22.28 -2.65
N ARG A 382 -17.77 21.63 -3.62
CA ARG A 382 -18.89 22.22 -4.37
C ARG A 382 -20.14 22.40 -3.53
N LEU A 383 -20.40 21.48 -2.61
CA LEU A 383 -21.49 21.58 -1.63
C LEU A 383 -21.39 22.89 -0.84
N THR A 384 -20.18 23.42 -0.61
CA THR A 384 -20.06 24.70 0.10
C THR A 384 -20.60 25.90 -0.66
N PHE A 385 -20.84 25.79 -1.97
CA PHE A 385 -21.43 26.84 -2.81
C PHE A 385 -22.96 26.74 -2.96
N GLU A 386 -23.61 25.77 -2.32
CA GLU A 386 -25.05 25.54 -2.47
C GLU A 386 -25.87 26.80 -2.13
N MET A 387 -26.81 27.13 -3.00
CA MET A 387 -27.70 28.30 -2.89
C MET A 387 -29.02 28.04 -3.62
N THR A 388 -30.10 28.60 -3.10
CA THR A 388 -31.39 28.69 -3.79
C THR A 388 -31.52 30.07 -4.45
N GLU A 389 -32.58 30.29 -5.23
CA GLU A 389 -32.90 31.62 -5.77
C GLU A 389 -33.13 32.67 -4.66
N ALA A 390 -33.49 32.22 -3.45
CA ALA A 390 -33.84 33.10 -2.32
C ALA A 390 -32.71 33.26 -1.30
N GLU A 391 -31.88 32.24 -1.07
CA GLU A 391 -30.88 32.27 0.00
C GLU A 391 -29.65 31.38 -0.23
N LYS A 392 -28.54 31.75 0.40
CA LYS A 392 -27.32 30.93 0.44
C LYS A 392 -27.43 29.88 1.53
N ILE A 393 -27.12 28.63 1.20
CA ILE A 393 -27.18 27.54 2.18
C ILE A 393 -25.84 27.44 2.90
N VAL A 394 -25.89 27.47 4.24
CA VAL A 394 -24.70 27.42 5.09
C VAL A 394 -24.52 26.01 5.65
N HIS A 395 -23.59 25.27 5.04
CA HIS A 395 -23.20 23.94 5.50
C HIS A 395 -22.14 24.03 6.60
N GLN A 396 -22.28 23.17 7.60
CA GLN A 396 -21.23 22.88 8.57
C GLN A 396 -20.83 21.42 8.35
N VAL A 397 -19.73 21.23 7.62
CA VAL A 397 -19.21 19.92 7.25
C VAL A 397 -18.18 19.49 8.29
N LEU A 398 -18.40 18.36 8.96
CA LEU A 398 -17.42 17.71 9.83
C LEU A 398 -16.72 16.60 9.05
N TYR A 399 -15.43 16.76 8.72
CA TYR A 399 -14.64 15.76 8.01
C TYR A 399 -13.68 15.06 8.97
N THR A 400 -13.74 13.72 9.03
CA THR A 400 -12.98 12.90 9.99
C THR A 400 -12.27 11.72 9.34
N ARG A 401 -11.16 11.30 9.98
CA ARG A 401 -10.45 10.04 9.77
C ARG A 401 -10.13 9.41 11.15
N TYR A 402 -10.13 8.08 11.24
CA TYR A 402 -10.05 7.37 12.53
C TYR A 402 -8.69 7.53 13.22
N THR A 403 -7.56 7.41 12.50
CA THR A 403 -6.20 7.27 13.05
C THR A 403 -5.38 8.57 13.21
N MET A 404 -5.98 9.75 12.99
CA MET A 404 -5.21 10.99 12.92
C MET A 404 -5.29 11.90 14.15
N VAL A 405 -4.13 12.15 14.78
CA VAL A 405 -3.94 13.10 15.90
C VAL A 405 -4.27 14.55 15.51
N SER A 406 -4.19 14.93 14.22
CA SER A 406 -4.65 16.25 13.73
C SER A 406 -5.08 16.21 12.26
N ALA A 407 -6.37 16.01 11.98
CA ALA A 407 -6.96 15.99 10.63
C ALA A 407 -6.60 17.21 9.74
N GLY A 408 -6.19 18.35 10.33
CA GLY A 408 -5.75 19.53 9.59
C GLY A 408 -4.41 19.41 8.86
N MET A 409 -3.57 18.40 9.14
CA MET A 409 -2.25 18.28 8.50
C MET A 409 -2.24 17.56 7.16
N SER A 410 -3.30 16.80 6.83
CA SER A 410 -3.36 15.92 5.66
C SER A 410 -4.49 16.26 4.67
N ILE A 411 -5.71 16.40 5.18
CA ILE A 411 -6.92 16.52 4.36
C ILE A 411 -7.14 17.97 3.88
N ILE A 412 -6.74 18.97 4.68
CA ILE A 412 -6.86 20.39 4.31
C ILE A 412 -6.05 20.70 3.03
N PRO A 413 -4.75 20.34 2.93
CA PRO A 413 -3.99 20.49 1.68
C PRO A 413 -4.66 19.82 0.48
N GLU A 414 -5.11 18.56 0.62
CA GLU A 414 -5.79 17.80 -0.43
C GLU A 414 -7.09 18.49 -0.89
N MET A 415 -7.83 19.11 0.03
CA MET A 415 -9.02 19.90 -0.28
C MET A 415 -8.68 21.23 -0.95
N MET A 416 -7.61 21.89 -0.53
CA MET A 416 -7.15 23.16 -1.11
C MET A 416 -6.64 23.02 -2.53
N GLU A 417 -6.01 21.89 -2.85
CA GLU A 417 -5.62 21.57 -4.22
C GLU A 417 -6.84 21.36 -5.12
N LYS A 418 -7.88 20.67 -4.64
CA LYS A 418 -9.13 20.51 -5.39
C LYS A 418 -9.78 21.85 -5.68
N ILE A 419 -9.80 22.73 -4.67
CA ILE A 419 -10.24 24.13 -4.80
C ILE A 419 -9.42 24.87 -5.88
N GLU A 420 -8.12 24.60 -5.98
CA GLU A 420 -7.26 25.18 -7.01
C GLU A 420 -7.54 24.63 -8.41
N LEU A 421 -7.65 23.30 -8.55
CA LEU A 421 -7.99 22.61 -9.81
C LEU A 421 -9.40 22.97 -10.32
N ASP A 422 -10.34 23.23 -9.41
CA ASP A 422 -11.67 23.75 -9.74
C ASP A 422 -11.67 25.25 -10.06
N GLY A 423 -10.57 25.96 -9.79
CA GLY A 423 -10.43 27.39 -10.06
C GLY A 423 -11.20 28.28 -9.08
N THR A 424 -11.51 27.76 -7.88
CA THR A 424 -12.39 28.41 -6.89
C THR A 424 -11.64 29.02 -5.70
N THR A 425 -10.30 28.96 -5.68
CA THR A 425 -9.42 29.43 -4.59
C THR A 425 -9.78 30.80 -4.02
N LYS A 426 -10.16 31.76 -4.87
CA LYS A 426 -10.52 33.12 -4.45
C LYS A 426 -11.69 33.18 -3.46
N TYR A 427 -12.53 32.15 -3.41
CA TYR A 427 -13.71 32.09 -2.55
C TYR A 427 -13.43 31.46 -1.19
N PHE A 428 -12.27 30.84 -0.97
CA PHE A 428 -12.00 30.16 0.29
C PHE A 428 -11.06 30.94 1.20
N LYS A 429 -11.17 30.68 2.50
CA LYS A 429 -10.26 31.10 3.55
C LYS A 429 -9.95 29.90 4.44
N THR A 430 -8.67 29.61 4.61
CA THR A 430 -8.22 28.43 5.35
C THR A 430 -7.63 28.81 6.69
N THR A 431 -7.86 27.95 7.69
CA THR A 431 -7.24 28.00 9.01
C THR A 431 -6.53 26.66 9.28
N LYS A 432 -5.89 26.50 10.44
CA LYS A 432 -5.20 25.24 10.78
C LYS A 432 -6.11 24.01 10.84
N THR A 433 -7.41 24.20 11.06
CA THR A 433 -8.34 23.09 11.29
C THR A 433 -9.60 23.16 10.43
N ASP A 434 -9.86 24.29 9.78
CA ASP A 434 -11.10 24.54 9.05
C ASP A 434 -10.83 25.27 7.73
N ILE A 435 -11.66 25.00 6.71
CA ILE A 435 -11.78 25.77 5.47
C ILE A 435 -13.14 26.46 5.46
N VAL A 436 -13.19 27.75 5.13
CA VAL A 436 -14.42 28.55 5.08
C VAL A 436 -14.62 29.09 3.67
N ASN A 437 -15.77 28.82 3.08
CA ASN A 437 -16.21 29.46 1.85
C ASN A 437 -16.74 30.86 2.18
N LYS A 438 -16.07 31.91 1.71
CA LYS A 438 -16.40 33.32 1.94
C LYS A 438 -17.67 33.76 1.20
N MET A 439 -18.12 33.02 0.18
CA MET A 439 -19.36 33.36 -0.53
C MET A 439 -20.59 33.03 0.31
N THR A 440 -20.61 31.85 0.92
CA THR A 440 -21.77 31.28 1.64
C THR A 440 -21.61 31.27 3.15
N ASN A 441 -20.38 31.45 3.67
CA ASN A 441 -19.97 31.15 5.04
C ASN A 441 -20.05 29.68 5.44
N SER A 442 -20.21 28.77 4.47
CA SER A 442 -20.08 27.32 4.71
C SER A 442 -18.68 26.99 5.23
N ARG A 443 -18.61 26.08 6.20
CA ARG A 443 -17.37 25.70 6.88
C ARG A 443 -17.16 24.20 6.80
N ILE A 444 -15.96 23.79 6.42
CA ILE A 444 -15.46 22.42 6.50
C ILE A 444 -14.49 22.34 7.67
N MET A 445 -14.84 21.54 8.68
CA MET A 445 -14.11 21.33 9.93
C MET A 445 -13.44 19.98 9.90
N PHE A 446 -12.11 19.94 9.99
CA PHE A 446 -11.34 18.71 10.00
C PHE A 446 -11.03 18.31 11.44
N ARG A 447 -11.50 17.14 11.89
CA ARG A 447 -11.29 16.65 13.26
C ARG A 447 -10.89 15.16 13.26
N GLY A 448 -10.05 14.75 14.21
CA GLY A 448 -9.69 13.33 14.42
C GLY A 448 -10.53 12.69 15.53
N ILE A 449 -10.77 11.38 15.46
CA ILE A 449 -11.57 10.65 16.46
C ILE A 449 -10.68 10.17 17.62
N LYS A 450 -9.56 9.49 17.32
CA LYS A 450 -8.50 9.20 18.29
C LYS A 450 -7.44 10.30 18.27
N THR A 451 -7.15 10.89 19.44
CA THR A 451 -6.04 11.84 19.62
C THR A 451 -5.08 11.34 20.69
N SER A 452 -3.90 11.93 20.78
CA SER A 452 -2.89 11.62 21.80
C SER A 452 -3.37 11.81 23.25
N SER A 453 -4.49 12.51 23.45
CA SER A 453 -5.16 12.73 24.75
C SER A 453 -6.39 11.82 24.96
N GLY A 454 -6.58 10.81 24.11
CA GLY A 454 -7.69 9.85 24.17
C GLY A 454 -8.76 10.07 23.09
N ASN A 455 -9.90 9.41 23.29
CA ASN A 455 -11.03 9.42 22.37
C ASN A 455 -11.83 10.73 22.46
N GLN A 456 -11.98 11.45 21.34
CA GLN A 456 -12.63 12.77 21.29
C GLN A 456 -14.11 12.74 20.88
N THR A 457 -14.74 11.57 20.76
CA THR A 457 -16.15 11.45 20.34
C THR A 457 -17.09 12.33 21.18
N ALA A 458 -16.81 12.56 22.48
CA ALA A 458 -17.59 13.48 23.31
C ALA A 458 -17.53 14.95 22.85
N LYS A 459 -16.35 15.43 22.38
CA LYS A 459 -16.17 16.79 21.84
C LYS A 459 -16.85 16.93 20.47
N LEU A 460 -16.77 15.90 19.64
CA LEU A 460 -17.38 15.90 18.30
C LEU A 460 -18.91 16.06 18.37
N LYS A 461 -19.56 15.45 19.36
CA LYS A 461 -21.02 15.58 19.61
C LYS A 461 -21.47 17.00 19.98
N SER A 462 -20.58 17.79 20.57
CA SER A 462 -20.91 19.14 21.07
C SER A 462 -20.93 20.21 19.98
N ILE A 463 -20.50 19.87 18.76
CA ILE A 463 -20.48 20.80 17.63
C ILE A 463 -21.91 21.01 17.14
N GLN A 464 -22.43 22.22 17.34
CA GLN A 464 -23.80 22.56 16.95
C GLN A 464 -23.92 22.79 15.44
N GLY A 465 -25.03 22.32 14.88
CA GLY A 465 -25.44 22.69 13.52
C GLY A 465 -24.71 21.99 12.39
N ILE A 466 -24.04 20.86 12.64
CA ILE A 466 -23.47 19.98 11.60
C ILE A 466 -24.59 19.60 10.63
N THR A 467 -24.32 19.79 9.34
CA THR A 467 -25.20 19.38 8.24
C THR A 467 -24.63 18.20 7.48
N THR A 468 -23.31 18.06 7.41
CA THR A 468 -22.65 16.96 6.71
C THR A 468 -21.56 16.37 7.58
N PHE A 469 -21.54 15.05 7.77
CA PHE A 469 -20.45 14.34 8.44
C PHE A 469 -19.74 13.43 7.44
N VAL A 470 -18.43 13.53 7.29
CA VAL A 470 -17.62 12.66 6.42
C VAL A 470 -16.73 11.79 7.29
N CYS A 471 -16.84 10.48 7.10
CA CYS A 471 -16.02 9.46 7.71
C CYS A 471 -15.21 8.78 6.60
N ASP A 472 -13.96 9.22 6.45
CA ASP A 472 -13.02 8.64 5.48
C ASP A 472 -12.22 7.51 6.16
N GLU A 473 -11.89 6.47 5.39
CA GLU A 473 -11.30 5.20 5.88
C GLU A 473 -12.13 4.52 6.98
N ALA A 474 -13.45 4.44 6.77
CA ALA A 474 -14.38 3.98 7.80
C ALA A 474 -14.20 2.49 8.19
N GLU A 475 -13.46 1.69 7.42
CA GLU A 475 -13.10 0.31 7.78
C GLU A 475 -12.20 0.21 9.01
N GLU A 476 -11.52 1.30 9.39
CA GLU A 476 -10.72 1.35 10.62
C GLU A 476 -11.58 1.67 11.86
N TRP A 477 -12.81 2.15 11.65
CA TRP A 477 -13.73 2.45 12.73
C TRP A 477 -14.45 1.18 13.16
N THR A 478 -14.25 0.72 14.39
CA THR A 478 -14.85 -0.54 14.87
C THR A 478 -15.94 -0.35 15.93
N ASN A 479 -16.07 0.84 16.53
CA ASN A 479 -17.05 1.11 17.60
C ASN A 479 -18.35 1.74 17.06
N GLU A 480 -19.40 0.92 16.94
CA GLU A 480 -20.73 1.34 16.47
C GLU A 480 -21.38 2.42 17.34
N GLU A 481 -21.32 2.29 18.66
CA GLU A 481 -22.01 3.23 19.57
C GLU A 481 -21.52 4.67 19.42
N GLU A 482 -20.23 4.84 19.12
CA GLU A 482 -19.65 6.16 18.94
C GLU A 482 -20.09 6.82 17.64
N PHE A 483 -20.15 6.02 16.58
CA PHE A 483 -20.68 6.44 15.29
C PHE A 483 -22.14 6.90 15.44
N ASP A 484 -22.97 6.11 16.14
CA ASP A 484 -24.38 6.41 16.39
C ASP A 484 -24.59 7.71 17.15
N LYS A 485 -23.76 7.96 18.17
CA LYS A 485 -23.85 9.18 18.96
C LYS A 485 -23.55 10.43 18.12
N ILE A 486 -22.67 10.35 17.12
CA ILE A 486 -22.41 11.45 16.19
C ILE A 486 -23.56 11.56 15.18
N MET A 487 -23.99 10.45 14.59
CA MET A 487 -25.12 10.40 13.67
C MET A 487 -26.37 11.10 14.25
N LEU A 488 -26.74 10.81 15.49
CA LEU A 488 -27.89 11.41 16.18
C LEU A 488 -27.75 12.93 16.43
N SER A 489 -26.55 13.49 16.32
CA SER A 489 -26.29 14.93 16.47
C SER A 489 -26.61 15.74 15.20
N ILE A 490 -26.71 15.08 14.04
CA ILE A 490 -26.88 15.73 12.74
C ILE A 490 -28.37 15.83 12.41
N ARG A 491 -28.99 16.96 12.75
CA ARG A 491 -30.46 17.13 12.74
C ARG A 491 -30.92 18.55 12.42
N LYS A 492 -30.17 19.30 11.61
CA LYS A 492 -30.51 20.70 11.29
C LYS A 492 -31.77 20.75 10.42
N LYS A 493 -32.73 21.63 10.75
CA LYS A 493 -33.97 21.80 9.96
C LYS A 493 -33.73 22.71 8.76
N GLY A 494 -34.47 22.47 7.67
CA GLY A 494 -34.48 23.32 6.47
C GLY A 494 -33.27 23.17 5.54
N ILE A 495 -32.34 22.26 5.85
CA ILE A 495 -31.19 21.92 5.03
C ILE A 495 -31.08 20.40 5.02
N GLN A 496 -30.64 19.82 3.92
CA GLN A 496 -30.41 18.38 3.88
C GLN A 496 -29.23 17.98 4.76
N ASN A 497 -29.50 17.08 5.71
CA ASN A 497 -28.48 16.48 6.54
C ASN A 497 -27.91 15.22 5.85
N ARG A 498 -26.59 15.01 5.93
CA ARG A 498 -25.92 13.89 5.27
C ARG A 498 -24.79 13.31 6.13
N ILE A 499 -24.55 12.02 5.99
CA ILE A 499 -23.35 11.31 6.47
C ILE A 499 -22.72 10.62 5.27
N ILE A 500 -21.47 10.93 4.96
CA ILE A 500 -20.71 10.32 3.87
C ILE A 500 -19.68 9.38 4.49
N ILE A 501 -19.79 8.10 4.19
CA ILE A 501 -18.90 7.04 4.64
C ILE A 501 -18.07 6.62 3.43
N ILE A 502 -16.75 6.70 3.52
CA ILE A 502 -15.83 6.26 2.48
C ILE A 502 -15.02 5.12 3.06
N MET A 503 -15.09 3.93 2.47
CA MET A 503 -14.36 2.77 2.97
C MET A 503 -14.00 1.77 1.89
N ASN A 504 -13.07 0.87 2.15
CA ASN A 504 -12.97 -0.36 1.37
C ASN A 504 -13.82 -1.44 2.06
N PRO A 505 -14.64 -2.22 1.32
CA PRO A 505 -15.38 -3.35 1.89
C PRO A 505 -14.42 -4.33 2.53
N CYS A 506 -14.60 -4.62 3.82
CA CYS A 506 -13.81 -5.58 4.57
C CYS A 506 -14.62 -6.88 4.72
N ASP A 507 -15.01 -7.23 5.93
CA ASP A 507 -15.78 -8.44 6.20
C ASP A 507 -17.20 -8.14 6.70
N SER A 508 -18.03 -9.19 6.68
CA SER A 508 -19.42 -9.13 7.15
C SER A 508 -19.56 -8.85 8.66
N ASN A 509 -18.47 -8.83 9.44
CA ASN A 509 -18.53 -8.49 10.86
C ASN A 509 -18.53 -6.99 11.12
N HIS A 510 -18.09 -6.17 10.16
CA HIS A 510 -18.04 -4.72 10.31
C HIS A 510 -19.43 -4.13 10.57
N PHE A 511 -19.56 -3.20 11.53
CA PHE A 511 -20.87 -2.68 11.94
C PHE A 511 -21.62 -1.97 10.80
N ILE A 512 -20.90 -1.31 9.88
CA ILE A 512 -21.50 -0.67 8.69
C ILE A 512 -22.17 -1.72 7.80
N TYR A 513 -21.56 -2.90 7.63
CA TYR A 513 -22.17 -4.00 6.91
C TYR A 513 -23.43 -4.49 7.64
N LYS A 514 -23.32 -4.82 8.93
CA LYS A 514 -24.45 -5.30 9.74
C LYS A 514 -25.65 -4.35 9.72
N LYS A 515 -25.39 -3.05 9.86
CA LYS A 515 -26.44 -2.03 10.01
C LYS A 515 -27.11 -1.64 8.70
N TYR A 516 -26.31 -1.50 7.63
CA TYR A 516 -26.79 -0.90 6.40
C TYR A 516 -26.86 -1.88 5.23
N ILE A 517 -26.29 -3.08 5.34
CA ILE A 517 -26.17 -4.01 4.21
C ILE A 517 -26.76 -5.38 4.55
N GLU A 518 -26.35 -6.04 5.64
CA GLU A 518 -26.65 -7.45 5.97
C GLU A 518 -28.11 -7.83 5.70
N ASN A 519 -29.05 -7.07 6.25
CA ASN A 519 -30.50 -7.36 6.14
C ASN A 519 -31.22 -6.49 5.09
N THR A 520 -30.53 -5.50 4.52
CA THR A 520 -31.10 -4.51 3.61
C THR A 520 -30.16 -4.26 2.45
N HIS A 521 -29.92 -5.31 1.68
CA HIS A 521 -29.20 -5.22 0.43
C HIS A 521 -30.00 -5.87 -0.68
N LYS A 522 -29.71 -5.43 -1.89
CA LYS A 522 -29.93 -6.24 -3.08
C LYS A 522 -28.57 -6.78 -3.49
N LEU A 523 -28.58 -7.98 -4.05
CA LEU A 523 -27.42 -8.46 -4.77
C LEU A 523 -27.45 -7.80 -6.15
N VAL A 524 -26.39 -7.05 -6.44
CA VAL A 524 -26.14 -6.52 -7.77
C VAL A 524 -25.05 -7.37 -8.37
N GLU A 525 -25.35 -7.98 -9.51
CA GLU A 525 -24.32 -8.68 -10.25
C GLU A 525 -23.43 -7.65 -10.94
N ILE A 526 -22.18 -7.57 -10.50
CA ILE A 526 -21.15 -6.77 -11.13
C ILE A 526 -20.12 -7.75 -11.66
N ASP A 527 -20.11 -7.89 -12.98
CA ASP A 527 -19.18 -8.78 -13.68
C ASP A 527 -19.19 -10.22 -13.15
N GLY A 528 -20.38 -10.81 -12.96
CA GLY A 528 -20.55 -12.18 -12.47
C GLY A 528 -20.31 -12.37 -10.96
N VAL A 529 -19.97 -11.29 -10.24
CA VAL A 529 -19.84 -11.28 -8.78
C VAL A 529 -21.11 -10.68 -8.18
N GLN A 530 -21.72 -11.39 -7.24
CA GLN A 530 -22.85 -10.88 -6.48
C GLN A 530 -22.35 -9.92 -5.39
N VAL A 531 -22.50 -8.62 -5.62
CA VAL A 531 -22.10 -7.57 -4.69
C VAL A 531 -23.29 -7.13 -3.85
N GLN A 532 -23.10 -7.07 -2.54
CA GLN A 532 -24.12 -6.57 -1.63
C GLN A 532 -24.16 -5.04 -1.70
N VAL A 533 -25.16 -4.51 -2.41
CA VAL A 533 -25.43 -3.07 -2.48
C VAL A 533 -26.63 -2.75 -1.60
N SER A 534 -26.47 -1.76 -0.72
CA SER A 534 -27.49 -1.42 0.26
C SER A 534 -28.77 -0.95 -0.43
N THR A 535 -29.90 -1.46 0.04
CA THR A 535 -31.26 -0.99 -0.28
C THR A 535 -31.91 -0.34 0.92
N HIS A 536 -31.15 -0.12 1.99
CA HIS A 536 -31.64 0.51 3.20
C HIS A 536 -32.29 1.87 2.83
N PRO A 537 -33.51 2.17 3.33
CA PRO A 537 -34.28 3.33 2.88
C PRO A 537 -33.55 4.67 3.08
N ASN A 538 -32.64 4.73 4.06
CA ASN A 538 -31.85 5.93 4.37
C ASN A 538 -30.46 5.97 3.73
N VAL A 539 -30.06 4.95 2.95
CA VAL A 539 -28.71 4.84 2.38
C VAL A 539 -28.74 5.06 0.87
N LEU A 540 -27.90 5.96 0.39
CA LEU A 540 -27.39 6.00 -0.98
C LEU A 540 -26.07 5.24 -1.00
N HIS A 541 -26.05 4.04 -1.58
CA HIS A 541 -24.81 3.28 -1.72
C HIS A 541 -24.23 3.49 -3.12
N ILE A 542 -23.12 4.23 -3.18
CA ILE A 542 -22.29 4.41 -4.37
C ILE A 542 -21.17 3.37 -4.31
N HIS A 543 -21.45 2.21 -4.89
CA HIS A 543 -20.46 1.16 -5.01
C HIS A 543 -19.63 1.43 -6.26
N THR A 544 -18.38 1.86 -6.09
CA THR A 544 -17.48 2.09 -7.22
C THR A 544 -16.50 0.94 -7.37
N THR A 545 -16.35 0.53 -8.61
CA THR A 545 -15.29 -0.35 -9.03
C THR A 545 -14.46 0.40 -10.04
N TYR A 546 -13.54 -0.34 -10.62
CA TYR A 546 -12.82 0.18 -11.76
C TYR A 546 -13.67 0.39 -13.01
N PHE A 547 -14.83 -0.28 -13.13
CA PHE A 547 -15.69 -0.09 -14.29
C PHE A 547 -16.09 1.38 -14.48
N ASP A 548 -16.18 2.13 -13.38
CA ASP A 548 -16.61 3.52 -13.39
C ASP A 548 -15.55 4.49 -13.89
N ASN A 549 -14.33 3.99 -14.08
CA ASN A 549 -13.21 4.73 -14.64
C ASN A 549 -12.65 4.08 -15.91
N LEU A 550 -13.38 3.14 -16.53
CA LEU A 550 -12.98 2.33 -17.70
C LEU A 550 -12.21 3.08 -18.78
N GLU A 551 -12.61 4.32 -19.06
CA GLU A 551 -12.05 5.14 -20.14
C GLU A 551 -10.62 5.64 -19.82
N ASN A 552 -10.34 5.81 -18.53
CA ASN A 552 -9.01 6.17 -18.01
C ASN A 552 -8.22 4.93 -17.60
N LEU A 553 -8.89 3.78 -17.53
CA LEU A 553 -8.29 2.50 -17.31
C LEU A 553 -7.92 1.87 -18.64
N SER A 554 -6.89 1.08 -18.59
CA SER A 554 -6.38 0.41 -19.76
C SER A 554 -7.20 -0.84 -20.04
N PRO A 555 -7.42 -1.21 -21.30
CA PRO A 555 -7.78 -2.58 -21.66
C PRO A 555 -6.83 -3.66 -21.12
N GLU A 556 -5.63 -3.23 -20.71
CA GLU A 556 -4.68 -3.98 -19.91
C GLU A 556 -5.15 -4.29 -18.52
N PHE A 557 -6.06 -3.55 -17.94
CA PHE A 557 -6.64 -3.99 -16.71
C PHE A 557 -7.63 -5.04 -16.88
N LEU A 558 -8.44 -4.80 -17.89
CA LEU A 558 -9.72 -5.43 -18.06
C LEU A 558 -9.47 -6.92 -18.27
N ARG A 559 -8.32 -7.28 -18.85
CA ARG A 559 -7.91 -8.68 -18.95
C ARG A 559 -7.23 -9.27 -17.70
N GLU A 560 -6.51 -8.55 -16.81
CA GLU A 560 -5.97 -9.20 -15.57
C GLU A 560 -7.04 -9.33 -14.54
N VAL A 561 -7.91 -8.34 -14.48
CA VAL A 561 -9.19 -8.46 -13.84
C VAL A 561 -9.91 -9.71 -14.36
N GLN A 562 -10.05 -9.87 -15.67
CA GLN A 562 -10.70 -11.04 -16.26
C GLN A 562 -9.95 -12.35 -15.93
N GLU A 563 -8.62 -12.35 -15.88
CA GLU A 563 -7.81 -13.51 -15.54
C GLU A 563 -7.87 -13.84 -14.03
N MET A 564 -7.87 -12.82 -13.16
CA MET A 564 -8.08 -12.96 -11.73
C MET A 564 -9.47 -13.49 -11.45
N LYS A 565 -10.48 -13.04 -12.20
CA LYS A 565 -11.85 -13.57 -12.17
C LYS A 565 -11.90 -15.06 -12.54
N GLU A 566 -11.11 -15.49 -13.52
CA GLU A 566 -11.06 -16.89 -13.95
C GLU A 566 -10.25 -17.78 -12.99
N LYS A 567 -9.11 -17.30 -12.47
CA LYS A 567 -8.18 -18.10 -11.65
C LYS A 567 -8.45 -18.04 -10.15
N ASN A 568 -8.87 -16.89 -9.64
CA ASN A 568 -9.12 -16.66 -8.22
C ASN A 568 -10.38 -15.78 -8.04
N PRO A 569 -11.56 -16.31 -8.38
CA PRO A 569 -12.82 -15.57 -8.39
C PRO A 569 -13.16 -14.94 -7.04
N GLU A 570 -12.74 -15.56 -5.93
CA GLU A 570 -12.91 -15.02 -4.57
C GLU A 570 -12.08 -13.76 -4.32
N LYS A 571 -10.78 -13.80 -4.65
CA LYS A 571 -9.90 -12.62 -4.53
C LYS A 571 -10.35 -11.50 -5.47
N TYR A 572 -10.75 -11.85 -6.69
CA TYR A 572 -11.32 -10.91 -7.65
C TYR A 572 -12.55 -10.21 -7.08
N ALA A 573 -13.50 -11.01 -6.58
CA ALA A 573 -14.73 -10.51 -5.99
C ALA A 573 -14.44 -9.54 -4.84
N HIS A 574 -13.54 -9.88 -3.93
CA HIS A 574 -13.28 -9.06 -2.75
C HIS A 574 -12.44 -7.81 -3.04
N VAL A 575 -11.31 -7.96 -3.74
CA VAL A 575 -10.29 -6.89 -3.87
C VAL A 575 -10.55 -5.96 -5.04
N VAL A 576 -11.07 -6.49 -6.16
CA VAL A 576 -11.26 -5.71 -7.39
C VAL A 576 -12.69 -5.22 -7.52
N ILE A 577 -13.66 -6.13 -7.32
CA ILE A 577 -15.07 -5.78 -7.35
C ILE A 577 -15.54 -5.20 -6.02
N GLY A 578 -14.84 -5.40 -4.90
CA GLY A 578 -15.26 -4.83 -3.62
C GLY A 578 -16.45 -5.55 -2.97
N ARG A 579 -16.61 -6.86 -3.22
CA ARG A 579 -17.58 -7.68 -2.49
C ARG A 579 -17.14 -7.81 -1.04
N TRP A 580 -18.09 -7.72 -0.11
CA TRP A 580 -17.81 -8.00 1.30
C TRP A 580 -17.38 -9.46 1.48
N ALA A 581 -16.35 -9.70 2.28
CA ALA A 581 -15.90 -11.06 2.58
C ALA A 581 -16.91 -11.76 3.51
N ASP A 582 -17.30 -12.97 3.13
CA ASP A 582 -18.19 -13.82 3.93
C ASP A 582 -17.50 -14.40 5.17
N VAL A 583 -16.16 -14.48 5.16
CA VAL A 583 -15.34 -14.98 6.26
C VAL A 583 -14.63 -13.80 6.94
N ALA A 584 -14.73 -13.73 8.26
CA ALA A 584 -14.18 -12.64 9.05
C ALA A 584 -12.64 -12.54 8.96
N GLU A 585 -12.12 -11.32 8.99
CA GLU A 585 -10.69 -11.10 9.19
C GLU A 585 -10.27 -11.69 10.56
N GLY A 586 -9.23 -12.52 10.57
CA GLY A 586 -8.81 -13.24 11.78
C GLY A 586 -9.54 -14.58 12.03
N ALA A 587 -10.33 -15.07 11.06
CA ALA A 587 -10.99 -16.38 11.16
C ALA A 587 -10.00 -17.51 11.48
N VAL A 588 -10.41 -18.38 12.42
CA VAL A 588 -9.64 -19.54 12.85
C VAL A 588 -9.49 -20.52 11.69
N PHE A 589 -10.56 -20.78 10.93
CA PHE A 589 -10.58 -21.72 9.79
C PHE A 589 -10.69 -20.98 8.45
N LYS A 590 -9.54 -20.64 7.84
CA LYS A 590 -9.47 -19.84 6.61
C LYS A 590 -9.83 -20.58 5.32
N LYS A 591 -9.79 -21.92 5.32
CA LYS A 591 -10.01 -22.76 4.14
C LYS A 591 -10.85 -23.97 4.50
N TRP A 592 -12.06 -24.05 3.94
CA TRP A 592 -12.96 -25.19 4.04
C TRP A 592 -13.89 -25.19 2.81
N GLY A 593 -14.36 -26.37 2.41
CA GLY A 593 -15.20 -26.56 1.22
C GLY A 593 -16.65 -26.93 1.57
N ILE A 594 -17.54 -26.74 0.60
CA ILE A 594 -18.93 -27.20 0.68
C ILE A 594 -19.11 -28.40 -0.25
N ILE A 595 -19.80 -29.43 0.22
CA ILE A 595 -20.16 -30.61 -0.57
C ILE A 595 -21.66 -30.87 -0.51
N ASP A 596 -22.23 -31.52 -1.52
CA ASP A 596 -23.67 -31.78 -1.55
C ASP A 596 -24.08 -32.83 -0.51
N GLU A 597 -23.34 -33.93 -0.41
CA GLU A 597 -23.64 -35.04 0.51
C GLU A 597 -22.38 -35.52 1.24
N PHE A 598 -22.56 -36.05 2.46
CA PHE A 598 -21.46 -36.59 3.24
C PHE A 598 -21.04 -37.97 2.67
N PRO A 599 -19.74 -38.19 2.37
CA PRO A 599 -19.28 -39.39 1.67
C PRO A 599 -19.51 -40.71 2.45
N GLN A 600 -19.87 -41.77 1.73
CA GLN A 600 -20.15 -43.08 2.34
C GLN A 600 -18.87 -43.83 2.74
N GLU A 601 -17.78 -43.58 2.03
CA GLU A 601 -16.45 -44.18 2.22
C GLU A 601 -15.65 -43.55 3.36
N CYS A 602 -16.23 -42.58 4.08
CA CYS A 602 -15.64 -41.99 5.28
C CYS A 602 -15.27 -43.06 6.32
N LYS A 603 -14.05 -42.97 6.85
CA LYS A 603 -13.56 -43.80 7.95
C LYS A 603 -13.78 -43.09 9.29
N LYS A 604 -13.76 -43.88 10.36
CA LYS A 604 -13.94 -43.44 11.76
C LYS A 604 -15.25 -42.72 12.06
N VAL A 605 -16.30 -42.89 11.25
CA VAL A 605 -17.53 -42.09 11.34
C VAL A 605 -18.14 -42.11 12.74
N GLY A 606 -18.42 -40.92 13.28
CA GLY A 606 -19.05 -40.72 14.58
C GLY A 606 -19.78 -39.38 14.68
N LEU A 607 -20.29 -39.08 15.86
CA LEU A 607 -20.96 -37.82 16.18
C LEU A 607 -20.17 -37.06 17.23
N GLY A 608 -20.04 -35.76 17.03
CA GLY A 608 -19.70 -34.78 18.05
C GLY A 608 -20.96 -34.15 18.63
N LEU A 609 -20.98 -33.84 19.92
CA LEU A 609 -22.13 -33.25 20.61
C LEU A 609 -21.70 -32.16 21.60
N ASP A 610 -22.17 -30.92 21.38
CA ASP A 610 -22.02 -29.79 22.31
C ASP A 610 -23.38 -29.47 22.94
N PHE A 611 -23.42 -29.30 24.25
CA PHE A 611 -24.66 -29.12 24.99
C PHE A 611 -25.00 -27.62 25.13
N GLY A 612 -26.23 -27.25 24.74
CA GLY A 612 -26.79 -25.92 24.93
C GLY A 612 -28.28 -25.99 25.28
N PHE A 613 -28.81 -24.99 25.97
CA PHE A 613 -30.21 -24.99 26.41
C PHE A 613 -30.97 -23.70 26.04
N THR A 614 -30.76 -22.60 26.77
CA THR A 614 -31.63 -21.41 26.64
C THR A 614 -31.21 -20.51 25.46
N ASN A 615 -30.04 -19.88 25.58
CA ASN A 615 -29.50 -18.97 24.56
C ASN A 615 -28.58 -19.72 23.59
N ASP A 616 -27.87 -20.72 24.11
CA ASP A 616 -26.95 -21.54 23.34
C ASP A 616 -27.67 -22.77 22.77
N PRO A 617 -27.50 -23.08 21.47
CA PRO A 617 -28.06 -24.28 20.85
C PRO A 617 -27.30 -25.54 21.29
N THR A 618 -28.02 -26.66 21.40
CA THR A 618 -27.37 -27.97 21.36
C THR A 618 -27.00 -28.29 19.91
N ALA A 619 -25.74 -28.62 19.66
CA ALA A 619 -25.22 -28.92 18.33
C ALA A 619 -24.71 -30.37 18.23
N ALA A 620 -25.24 -31.13 17.27
CA ALA A 620 -24.81 -32.48 16.96
C ALA A 620 -24.25 -32.54 15.53
N ILE A 621 -22.96 -32.87 15.39
CA ILE A 621 -22.26 -32.88 14.09
C ILE A 621 -21.74 -34.27 13.79
N ARG A 622 -22.09 -34.82 12.62
CA ARG A 622 -21.52 -36.05 12.08
C ARG A 622 -20.15 -35.77 11.48
N CYS A 623 -19.16 -36.52 11.91
CA CYS A 623 -17.77 -36.36 11.52
C CYS A 623 -17.23 -37.65 10.90
N GLY A 624 -16.37 -37.53 9.90
CA GLY A 624 -15.67 -38.65 9.28
C GLY A 624 -14.44 -38.20 8.51
N VAL A 625 -13.51 -39.12 8.24
CA VAL A 625 -12.23 -38.81 7.59
C VAL A 625 -12.00 -39.70 6.38
N ILE A 626 -11.54 -39.10 5.28
CA ILE A 626 -10.97 -39.80 4.12
C ILE A 626 -9.59 -39.22 3.89
N ASP A 627 -8.55 -40.05 4.00
CA ASP A 627 -7.15 -39.63 3.90
C ASP A 627 -6.86 -38.40 4.79
N ASN A 628 -6.56 -37.24 4.19
CA ASN A 628 -6.30 -35.98 4.89
C ASN A 628 -7.48 -35.00 4.84
N ARG A 629 -8.72 -35.50 4.69
CA ARG A 629 -9.94 -34.69 4.62
C ARG A 629 -10.89 -34.99 5.77
N LEU A 630 -11.40 -33.94 6.40
CA LEU A 630 -12.38 -34.01 7.48
C LEU A 630 -13.75 -33.58 6.94
N TYR A 631 -14.73 -34.47 7.02
CA TYR A 631 -16.09 -34.25 6.56
C TYR A 631 -17.03 -34.00 7.74
N LEU A 632 -17.83 -32.95 7.66
CA LEU A 632 -18.74 -32.50 8.71
C LEU A 632 -20.17 -32.35 8.16
N ASP A 633 -21.15 -32.82 8.92
CA ASP A 633 -22.57 -32.77 8.56
C ASP A 633 -23.44 -32.52 9.79
N GLU A 634 -24.18 -31.42 9.78
CA GLU A 634 -25.08 -31.00 10.87
C GLU A 634 -26.27 -31.94 10.97
N VAL A 635 -26.41 -32.58 12.13
CA VAL A 635 -27.48 -33.53 12.44
C VAL A 635 -28.61 -32.87 13.22
N ASP A 636 -28.26 -32.03 14.20
CA ASP A 636 -29.22 -31.20 14.94
C ASP A 636 -28.52 -29.92 15.42
N TYR A 637 -29.26 -28.82 15.43
CA TYR A 637 -28.78 -27.51 15.86
C TYR A 637 -29.97 -26.67 16.33
N ARG A 638 -30.38 -26.82 17.59
CA ARG A 638 -31.58 -26.17 18.15
C ARG A 638 -31.40 -25.87 19.64
N THR A 639 -32.07 -24.81 20.11
CA THR A 639 -32.20 -24.48 21.54
C THR A 639 -33.35 -25.27 22.18
N GLY A 640 -33.34 -25.35 23.51
CA GLY A 640 -34.43 -25.91 24.31
C GLY A 640 -34.59 -27.43 24.24
N LEU A 641 -33.57 -28.17 23.80
CA LEU A 641 -33.64 -29.62 23.70
C LEU A 641 -33.45 -30.28 25.08
N LEU A 642 -34.34 -31.22 25.41
CA LEU A 642 -34.16 -32.13 26.54
C LEU A 642 -33.33 -33.35 26.10
N SER A 643 -32.76 -34.08 27.06
CA SER A 643 -32.01 -35.33 26.81
C SER A 643 -32.79 -36.32 25.93
N SER A 644 -34.11 -36.42 26.12
CA SER A 644 -34.98 -37.26 25.29
C SER A 644 -35.07 -36.83 23.83
N ASP A 645 -35.01 -35.53 23.55
CA ASP A 645 -35.08 -35.00 22.19
C ASP A 645 -33.74 -35.14 21.48
N ILE A 646 -32.63 -34.93 22.20
CA ILE A 646 -31.28 -35.24 21.71
C ILE A 646 -31.20 -36.72 21.32
N VAL A 647 -31.68 -37.64 22.17
CA VAL A 647 -31.72 -39.09 21.86
C VAL A 647 -32.52 -39.36 20.59
N LYS A 648 -33.69 -38.74 20.40
CA LYS A 648 -34.50 -38.92 19.17
C LYS A 648 -33.74 -38.49 17.92
N SER A 649 -32.98 -37.40 18.01
CA SER A 649 -32.21 -36.87 16.88
C SER A 649 -31.00 -37.73 16.52
N ILE A 650 -30.24 -38.23 17.51
CA ILE A 650 -28.96 -38.88 17.24
C ILE A 650 -29.00 -40.42 17.24
N ARG A 651 -29.94 -41.05 17.96
CA ARG A 651 -30.07 -42.52 18.04
C ARG A 651 -30.28 -43.19 16.67
N PRO A 652 -31.09 -42.67 15.73
CA PRO A 652 -31.31 -43.30 14.43
C PRO A 652 -30.04 -43.53 13.62
N TRP A 653 -28.99 -42.73 13.85
CA TRP A 653 -27.71 -42.88 13.17
C TRP A 653 -26.89 -44.08 13.66
N GLY A 654 -27.13 -44.55 14.90
CA GLY A 654 -26.43 -45.70 15.48
C GLY A 654 -24.92 -45.51 15.67
N LEU A 655 -24.43 -44.28 15.57
CA LEU A 655 -23.01 -43.92 15.60
C LEU A 655 -22.47 -43.77 17.04
N LYS A 656 -21.15 -43.87 17.17
CA LYS A 656 -20.46 -43.49 18.41
C LYS A 656 -20.50 -41.97 18.56
N THR A 657 -20.94 -41.49 19.72
CA THR A 657 -21.06 -40.05 20.03
C THR A 657 -20.03 -39.64 21.06
N ILE A 658 -19.29 -38.58 20.80
CA ILE A 658 -18.39 -37.92 21.75
C ILE A 658 -19.02 -36.58 22.12
N ALA A 659 -19.26 -36.37 23.42
CA ALA A 659 -19.95 -35.20 23.91
C ALA A 659 -19.08 -34.36 24.85
N ASP A 660 -19.51 -33.12 25.10
CA ASP A 660 -19.02 -32.31 26.19
C ASP A 660 -19.07 -33.10 27.52
N SER A 661 -18.05 -32.94 28.36
CA SER A 661 -17.93 -33.49 29.70
C SER A 661 -18.56 -32.63 30.80
N ALA A 662 -19.09 -31.44 30.48
CA ALA A 662 -19.60 -30.49 31.48
C ALA A 662 -20.84 -30.98 32.25
N ASP A 663 -21.71 -31.80 31.64
CA ASP A 663 -22.89 -32.38 32.30
C ASP A 663 -22.91 -33.92 32.21
N PRO A 664 -22.31 -34.62 33.18
CA PRO A 664 -22.31 -36.08 33.23
C PRO A 664 -23.70 -36.72 33.35
N ARG A 665 -24.68 -36.01 33.95
CA ARG A 665 -26.04 -36.52 34.12
C ARG A 665 -26.74 -36.60 32.77
N THR A 666 -26.66 -35.54 31.97
CA THR A 666 -27.22 -35.52 30.60
C THR A 666 -26.61 -36.63 29.73
N ILE A 667 -25.30 -36.88 29.86
CA ILE A 667 -24.62 -38.00 29.18
C ILE A 667 -25.22 -39.35 29.61
N GLN A 668 -25.44 -39.56 30.91
CA GLN A 668 -26.02 -40.80 31.44
C GLN A 668 -27.47 -41.00 30.99
N GLU A 669 -28.27 -39.94 30.94
CA GLU A 669 -29.65 -39.97 30.42
C GLU A 669 -29.68 -40.36 28.93
N ILE A 670 -28.81 -39.75 28.12
CA ILE A 670 -28.69 -40.06 26.69
C ILE A 670 -28.20 -41.51 26.48
N HIS A 671 -27.25 -41.98 27.29
CA HIS A 671 -26.79 -43.37 27.29
C HIS A 671 -27.93 -44.34 27.61
N ASN A 672 -28.72 -44.06 28.65
CA ASN A 672 -29.90 -44.86 29.02
C ASN A 672 -30.96 -44.87 27.92
N GLY A 673 -31.03 -43.80 27.12
CA GLY A 673 -31.86 -43.72 25.90
C GLY A 673 -31.41 -44.61 24.74
N GLY A 674 -30.29 -45.33 24.88
CA GLY A 674 -29.76 -46.30 23.91
C GLY A 674 -28.72 -45.74 22.94
N VAL A 675 -28.10 -44.59 23.26
CA VAL A 675 -27.04 -43.98 22.44
C VAL A 675 -25.66 -44.38 22.97
N ARG A 676 -24.72 -44.71 22.07
CA ARG A 676 -23.32 -44.99 22.41
C ARG A 676 -22.53 -43.69 22.61
N ILE A 677 -22.74 -43.02 23.73
CA ILE A 677 -22.17 -41.71 24.07
C ILE A 677 -20.99 -41.81 25.06
N TYR A 678 -19.97 -40.95 24.88
CA TYR A 678 -18.79 -40.85 25.75
C TYR A 678 -18.42 -39.38 25.99
N ALA A 679 -17.93 -39.07 27.19
CA ALA A 679 -17.44 -37.73 27.52
C ALA A 679 -16.00 -37.51 27.02
N VAL A 680 -15.73 -36.34 26.44
CA VAL A 680 -14.38 -35.93 26.02
C VAL A 680 -13.54 -35.45 27.21
N SER A 681 -12.24 -35.72 27.22
CA SER A 681 -11.33 -35.26 28.27
C SER A 681 -10.82 -33.84 27.98
N LYS A 682 -11.43 -32.81 28.61
CA LYS A 682 -10.99 -31.40 28.52
C LYS A 682 -9.81 -31.11 29.49
N TYR A 683 -8.85 -30.29 29.06
CA TYR A 683 -7.69 -29.84 29.85
C TYR A 683 -7.28 -28.41 29.42
N PRO A 684 -6.49 -27.66 30.22
CA PRO A 684 -6.01 -26.33 29.80
C PRO A 684 -5.30 -26.40 28.44
N GLY A 685 -5.74 -25.59 27.48
CA GLY A 685 -5.24 -25.62 26.09
C GLY A 685 -5.88 -26.68 25.16
N SER A 686 -6.81 -27.49 25.64
CA SER A 686 -7.50 -28.51 24.82
C SER A 686 -8.32 -27.93 23.65
N VAL A 687 -8.76 -26.68 23.74
CA VAL A 687 -9.43 -25.94 22.66
C VAL A 687 -8.47 -25.75 21.48
N VAL A 688 -7.33 -25.09 21.74
CA VAL A 688 -6.27 -24.86 20.74
C VAL A 688 -5.76 -26.17 20.16
N ALA A 689 -5.49 -27.17 21.00
CA ALA A 689 -5.04 -28.49 20.54
C ALA A 689 -6.04 -29.17 19.60
N GLY A 690 -7.35 -29.03 19.86
CA GLY A 690 -8.39 -29.54 18.98
C GLY A 690 -8.45 -28.79 17.65
N ILE A 691 -8.37 -27.47 17.69
CA ILE A 691 -8.34 -26.60 16.50
C ILE A 691 -7.13 -26.91 15.63
N ASP A 692 -5.93 -27.01 16.21
CA ASP A 692 -4.70 -27.33 15.49
C ASP A 692 -4.80 -28.69 14.80
N LYS A 693 -5.39 -29.68 15.50
CA LYS A 693 -5.61 -31.00 14.90
C LYS A 693 -6.59 -30.95 13.74
N MET A 694 -7.66 -30.16 13.85
CA MET A 694 -8.61 -29.95 12.75
C MET A 694 -7.95 -29.28 11.54
N LYS A 695 -7.04 -28.32 11.77
CA LYS A 695 -6.30 -27.59 10.72
C LYS A 695 -5.31 -28.45 9.93
N GLU A 696 -4.93 -29.62 10.44
CA GLU A 696 -4.14 -30.59 9.67
C GLU A 696 -4.94 -31.17 8.49
N TYR A 697 -6.27 -31.11 8.52
CA TYR A 697 -7.16 -31.68 7.49
C TYR A 697 -7.72 -30.61 6.54
N GLU A 698 -8.00 -31.00 5.31
CA GLU A 698 -8.91 -30.25 4.43
C GLU A 698 -10.35 -30.46 4.90
N ILE A 699 -11.02 -29.40 5.34
CA ILE A 699 -12.36 -29.49 5.93
C ILE A 699 -13.43 -29.33 4.85
N TYR A 700 -14.44 -30.21 4.86
CA TYR A 700 -15.61 -30.15 3.98
C TYR A 700 -16.91 -30.25 4.79
N ILE A 701 -17.82 -29.31 4.56
CA ILE A 701 -19.09 -29.21 5.26
C ILE A 701 -20.23 -29.47 4.27
N THR A 702 -21.23 -30.26 4.65
CA THR A 702 -22.38 -30.50 3.78
C THR A 702 -23.20 -29.22 3.57
N LYS A 703 -23.73 -29.04 2.36
CA LYS A 703 -24.47 -27.84 1.93
C LYS A 703 -25.66 -27.50 2.82
N ARG A 704 -26.31 -28.52 3.41
CA ARG A 704 -27.45 -28.37 4.32
C ARG A 704 -27.09 -27.86 5.74
N SER A 705 -25.81 -27.86 6.10
CA SER A 705 -25.33 -27.52 7.44
C SER A 705 -25.19 -26.00 7.63
N TYR A 706 -26.30 -25.28 7.54
CA TYR A 706 -26.30 -23.81 7.51
C TYR A 706 -25.72 -23.16 8.75
N ASN A 707 -26.01 -23.70 9.95
CA ASN A 707 -25.52 -23.12 11.20
C ASN A 707 -24.03 -23.37 11.34
N LEU A 708 -23.57 -24.59 11.07
CA LEU A 708 -22.15 -24.92 11.08
C LEU A 708 -21.35 -24.05 10.10
N GLN A 709 -21.86 -23.84 8.88
CA GLN A 709 -21.23 -22.94 7.91
C GLN A 709 -21.17 -21.49 8.41
N ARG A 710 -22.20 -21.03 9.13
CA ARG A 710 -22.22 -19.68 9.74
C ARG A 710 -21.14 -19.54 10.82
N GLU A 711 -21.00 -20.52 11.69
CA GLU A 711 -19.95 -20.53 12.71
C GLU A 711 -18.56 -20.53 12.08
N TYR A 712 -18.29 -21.39 11.10
CA TYR A 712 -17.00 -21.44 10.40
C TYR A 712 -16.61 -20.13 9.71
N ARG A 713 -17.59 -19.29 9.34
CA ARG A 713 -17.36 -17.94 8.79
C ARG A 713 -17.03 -16.90 9.87
N LYS A 714 -17.61 -17.04 11.06
CA LYS A 714 -17.58 -16.04 12.14
C LYS A 714 -16.56 -16.32 13.23
N TYR A 715 -16.10 -17.56 13.37
CA TYR A 715 -15.20 -17.97 14.44
C TYR A 715 -13.78 -17.42 14.22
N VAL A 716 -13.41 -16.41 15.03
CA VAL A 716 -12.14 -15.64 14.93
C VAL A 716 -11.26 -15.81 16.16
N TRP A 717 -9.98 -15.47 16.02
CA TRP A 717 -9.08 -15.29 17.17
C TRP A 717 -9.49 -14.05 17.98
N ALA A 718 -9.39 -14.13 19.31
CA ALA A 718 -9.62 -13.00 20.20
C ALA A 718 -8.52 -11.94 20.03
N LYS A 719 -8.79 -10.70 20.42
CA LYS A 719 -7.83 -9.59 20.37
C LYS A 719 -7.37 -9.16 21.76
N ASP A 720 -6.11 -8.73 21.88
CA ASP A 720 -5.60 -8.05 23.07
C ASP A 720 -6.12 -6.60 23.19
N LYS A 721 -5.75 -5.90 24.27
CA LYS A 721 -6.15 -4.51 24.51
C LYS A 721 -5.60 -3.52 23.49
N ASP A 722 -4.54 -3.90 22.77
CA ASP A 722 -3.89 -3.10 21.74
C ASP A 722 -4.44 -3.41 20.34
N GLY A 723 -5.34 -4.39 20.22
CA GLY A 723 -6.04 -4.78 18.99
C GLY A 723 -5.37 -5.89 18.19
N ASN A 724 -4.33 -6.55 18.71
CA ASN A 724 -3.66 -7.67 18.03
C ASN A 724 -4.35 -8.99 18.34
N TYR A 725 -4.44 -9.89 17.35
CA TYR A 725 -4.95 -11.24 17.57
C TYR A 725 -4.04 -12.04 18.50
N ILE A 726 -4.63 -12.74 19.45
CA ILE A 726 -3.95 -13.67 20.37
C ILE A 726 -4.36 -15.12 20.07
N ASN A 727 -3.55 -16.08 20.50
CA ASN A 727 -3.77 -17.52 20.26
C ASN A 727 -4.86 -18.13 21.15
N GLU A 728 -5.95 -17.40 21.35
CA GLU A 728 -7.16 -17.84 22.03
C GLU A 728 -8.34 -17.45 21.14
N PRO A 729 -9.24 -18.37 20.77
CA PRO A 729 -10.40 -18.03 19.95
C PRO A 729 -11.43 -17.24 20.76
N GLU A 730 -12.20 -16.39 20.08
CA GLU A 730 -13.34 -15.71 20.70
C GLU A 730 -14.44 -16.72 21.05
N ASP A 731 -15.02 -16.61 22.24
CA ASP A 731 -16.03 -17.54 22.76
C ASP A 731 -17.44 -17.12 22.29
N HIS A 732 -17.65 -17.14 20.98
CA HIS A 732 -18.89 -16.76 20.33
C HIS A 732 -19.04 -17.50 18.98
N ASP A 733 -20.26 -17.93 18.64
CA ASP A 733 -20.58 -18.69 17.41
C ASP A 733 -19.69 -19.95 17.20
N ASN A 734 -19.61 -20.83 18.20
CA ASN A 734 -18.67 -21.97 18.22
C ASN A 734 -19.28 -23.35 18.52
N HIS A 735 -20.58 -23.51 18.71
CA HIS A 735 -21.19 -24.74 19.23
C HIS A 735 -21.04 -25.96 18.30
N GLY A 736 -21.33 -25.79 17.01
CA GLY A 736 -21.11 -26.81 15.99
C GLY A 736 -19.62 -27.12 15.78
N ILE A 737 -18.76 -26.10 15.78
CA ILE A 737 -17.29 -26.26 15.75
C ILE A 737 -16.82 -27.06 16.97
N ASP A 738 -17.34 -26.76 18.16
CA ASP A 738 -16.99 -27.43 19.40
C ASP A 738 -17.47 -28.87 19.45
N ALA A 739 -18.68 -29.14 18.98
CA ALA A 739 -19.17 -30.50 18.79
C ALA A 739 -18.21 -31.32 17.91
N ALA A 740 -17.84 -30.79 16.73
CA ALA A 740 -16.89 -31.44 15.83
C ALA A 740 -15.50 -31.60 16.48
N ARG A 741 -15.04 -30.58 17.20
CA ARG A 741 -13.76 -30.58 17.93
C ARG A 741 -13.73 -31.64 19.01
N TYR A 742 -14.81 -31.86 19.77
CA TYR A 742 -14.87 -32.93 20.77
C TYR A 742 -14.74 -34.30 20.14
N TRP A 743 -15.39 -34.52 18.99
CA TRP A 743 -15.19 -35.76 18.24
C TRP A 743 -13.73 -35.91 17.78
N VAL A 744 -13.08 -34.84 17.29
CA VAL A 744 -11.65 -34.89 16.92
C VAL A 744 -10.76 -35.21 18.12
N LEU A 745 -10.98 -34.57 19.27
CA LEU A 745 -10.23 -34.85 20.50
C LEU A 745 -10.43 -36.30 20.96
N GLY A 746 -11.68 -36.78 20.98
CA GLY A 746 -12.02 -38.12 21.46
C GLY A 746 -11.55 -39.23 20.51
N GLU A 747 -11.92 -39.13 19.22
CA GLU A 747 -11.73 -40.20 18.24
C GLU A 747 -10.36 -40.16 17.56
N LEU A 748 -9.81 -38.97 17.27
CA LEU A 748 -8.52 -38.85 16.57
C LEU A 748 -7.33 -38.71 17.52
N LEU A 749 -7.50 -38.06 18.68
CA LEU A 749 -6.44 -37.92 19.70
C LEU A 749 -6.61 -38.87 20.90
N GLY A 750 -7.65 -39.70 20.93
CA GLY A 750 -7.88 -40.70 21.97
C GLY A 750 -8.22 -40.11 23.34
N LYS A 751 -8.69 -38.87 23.41
CA LYS A 751 -8.99 -38.15 24.66
C LYS A 751 -10.43 -38.39 25.13
N ILE A 752 -10.74 -39.64 25.46
CA ILE A 752 -12.06 -40.04 25.99
C ILE A 752 -11.94 -40.38 27.47
N ILE A 753 -12.90 -39.92 28.29
CA ILE A 753 -13.03 -40.34 29.68
C ILE A 753 -13.63 -41.75 29.69
N LYS A 754 -12.86 -42.75 30.15
CA LYS A 754 -13.37 -44.12 30.31
C LYS A 754 -14.43 -44.13 31.41
N SER A 755 -15.59 -44.75 31.18
CA SER A 755 -16.71 -44.71 32.14
C SER A 755 -16.29 -45.32 33.48
N GLN A 756 -16.21 -44.49 34.52
CA GLN A 756 -16.39 -44.97 35.89
C GLN A 756 -17.89 -45.22 36.07
N LYS A 757 -18.27 -46.35 36.69
CA LYS A 757 -19.64 -46.56 37.15
C LYS A 757 -19.91 -45.50 38.22
N VAL A 758 -20.60 -44.42 37.85
CA VAL A 758 -20.99 -43.38 38.81
C VAL A 758 -22.15 -43.93 39.65
N SER A 759 -22.04 -43.88 40.98
CA SER A 759 -23.10 -44.35 41.87
C SER A 759 -24.26 -43.34 41.91
N LYS A 760 -25.46 -43.78 42.33
CA LYS A 760 -26.62 -42.87 42.51
C LYS A 760 -26.30 -41.75 43.52
N GLU A 761 -25.49 -42.06 44.53
CA GLU A 761 -25.03 -41.12 45.56
C GLU A 761 -24.11 -40.04 44.98
N GLU A 762 -23.23 -40.40 44.03
CA GLU A 762 -22.34 -39.45 43.34
C GLU A 762 -23.07 -38.48 42.40
N LEU A 763 -24.29 -38.83 41.97
CA LEU A 763 -25.16 -37.96 41.15
C LEU A 763 -26.11 -37.09 41.99
N GLY A 764 -26.06 -37.19 43.32
CA GLY A 764 -26.96 -36.45 44.22
C GLY A 764 -28.42 -36.90 44.13
N ILE A 765 -28.69 -38.12 43.65
CA ILE A 765 -30.03 -38.69 43.52
C ILE A 765 -30.20 -39.77 44.60
N TRP A 766 -31.06 -39.49 45.59
CA TRP A 766 -31.41 -40.41 46.67
C TRP A 766 -32.57 -41.34 46.28
#